data_AF-L9XE72-F1
#
_entry.id   AF-L9XE72-F1
#
_cell.length_a   1.000
_cell.length_b   1.000
_cell.length_c   1.000
_cell.angle_alpha   90.00
_cell.angle_beta   90.00
_cell.angle_gamma   90.00
#
_symmetry.space_group_name_H-M   'P 1'
#
loop_
_entity.id
_entity.type
_entity.pdbx_description
1 polymer ?
#
loop_
_entity_poly.entity_id
_entity_poly.type
_entity_poly.pdbx_seq_one_letter_code
_entity_poly.pdbx_strand_id
1 'polypeptide(L)'
;MSSDKSDCGRRTGSRSTRGEPATERSQVYAVEDDGELRPKEPSEVARECGCGRTHTRRTFMGATAAATGALTLGSQVSGVAAEEPEGDTVTIVHDLHTHSEIGEPGEPNIARYWNVVQEQLGDRDDAVFLANGDELGSSTISFFTEGEHKIDFMNDMDLTAAGVGNHDFDYGVEVAEQRFADSEFPWLNSALYTPDGELFPETEEYTTLEIGDLTVGLFNVVLRGFHGITDYPDDYEQRDPVETAQEMTQLLREEEDADVVVCSSHTPHETHFELAEEVDGLDAIFGSHSHYTMDTAEEYEGTVISEVGYAYFHLGVMTLDSEGNLVSWERLDLDEDTEADPEFKERIEAQYDELDEELSEVIGETAVELDTSGSITYGREALIGNLLTDTMLDLHPDAQVAFQNGGGIRTNTTYGPGELTAGDVLGILPFGNEAVVFEATGEEILQVLENRIDTLPDNTFGAQQGQQVGGLQYEWSGHEEPEVGDVYVEGEPLEPDETYVVSTTDYLKNTAEDYAPFSDAELLWEGGIVLGPAVMEYVEEHSPVEPELENRILRVDEDVGSYRAVRREDGRTLLCFDVPEGAAEIGDAETFFGATADVDEDAPDPVSAEIEDGLLWIGYDTGDLQQFLATTDAEELRVFGEFEPDEEHYGYTDTDGDLLELPVAAVYDGFKLKATIDAASPSLRED
;
A
#
# COMPACT_ATOMS: atom_id res chain seq x y z
N MET A 1 62.47 -8.44 12.49
CA MET A 1 63.92 -8.56 12.17
C MET A 1 64.03 -9.18 10.78
N SER A 2 64.89 -8.65 9.89
CA SER A 2 64.99 -9.01 8.45
C SER A 2 63.70 -8.73 7.66
N SER A 3 63.55 -7.81 6.72
CA SER A 3 64.43 -7.24 5.67
C SER A 3 64.91 -8.25 4.62
N ASP A 4 64.43 -8.10 3.38
CA ASP A 4 65.30 -7.77 2.26
C ASP A 4 64.59 -6.97 1.14
N LYS A 5 65.35 -6.39 0.19
CA LYS A 5 64.88 -5.40 -0.82
C LYS A 5 65.35 -5.69 -2.25
N SER A 6 64.51 -5.33 -3.24
CA SER A 6 64.88 -4.82 -4.59
C SER A 6 63.59 -4.48 -5.36
N ASP A 7 63.24 -3.31 -5.88
CA ASP A 7 63.93 -2.12 -6.47
C ASP A 7 64.26 -2.20 -7.99
N CYS A 8 64.02 -1.07 -8.68
CA CYS A 8 64.15 -0.74 -10.12
C CYS A 8 62.98 -1.18 -11.05
N GLY A 9 62.39 -0.31 -11.91
CA GLY A 9 62.80 1.04 -12.32
C GLY A 9 61.75 1.90 -13.09
N ARG A 10 62.21 2.96 -13.76
CA ARG A 10 61.53 4.27 -13.99
C ARG A 10 60.99 4.58 -15.42
N ARG A 11 59.96 5.47 -15.46
CA ARG A 11 59.57 6.49 -16.51
C ARG A 11 59.02 5.94 -17.85
N THR A 12 58.07 6.52 -18.58
CA THR A 12 57.47 7.90 -18.72
C THR A 12 55.95 7.85 -19.02
N GLY A 13 55.12 8.91 -18.94
CA GLY A 13 55.34 10.29 -18.45
C GLY A 13 54.86 11.46 -19.36
N SER A 14 53.55 11.67 -19.56
CA SER A 14 52.94 12.84 -20.27
C SER A 14 51.78 13.48 -19.48
N ARG A 15 51.52 14.78 -19.68
CA ARG A 15 50.54 15.60 -18.93
C ARG A 15 49.26 15.91 -19.72
N SER A 16 48.21 16.23 -18.95
CA SER A 16 47.11 17.19 -19.23
C SER A 16 45.91 16.57 -19.95
N THR A 17 44.65 16.75 -19.53
CA THR A 17 44.00 17.89 -18.84
C THR A 17 43.08 17.50 -17.66
N ARG A 18 42.56 18.51 -16.94
CA ARG A 18 41.71 18.42 -15.73
C ARG A 18 40.27 17.96 -16.02
N GLY A 19 39.74 17.17 -15.08
CA GLY A 19 38.41 17.28 -14.49
C GLY A 19 38.59 17.02 -12.98
N GLU A 20 37.88 17.72 -12.10
CA GLU A 20 37.93 17.52 -10.64
C GLU A 20 36.71 16.68 -10.18
N PRO A 21 36.75 16.05 -9.00
CA PRO A 21 36.03 14.78 -8.76
C PRO A 21 34.63 14.96 -8.15
N ALA A 22 33.74 14.02 -8.46
CA ALA A 22 32.63 13.66 -7.57
C ALA A 22 33.17 12.82 -6.39
N THR A 23 32.59 12.99 -5.21
CA THR A 23 33.04 12.38 -3.95
C THR A 23 32.39 11.03 -3.70
N GLU A 24 33.19 10.07 -3.24
CA GLU A 24 32.70 8.80 -2.68
C GLU A 24 31.89 9.02 -1.40
N ARG A 25 30.76 8.32 -1.26
CA ARG A 25 30.34 7.72 0.00
C ARG A 25 30.04 6.25 -0.28
N SER A 26 30.80 5.36 0.36
CA SER A 26 30.51 3.94 0.43
C SER A 26 30.27 3.59 1.90
N GLN A 27 29.10 3.08 2.21
CA GLN A 27 28.78 2.55 3.54
C GLN A 27 29.46 1.18 3.70
N VAL A 28 29.90 0.85 4.92
CA VAL A 28 30.50 -0.44 5.26
C VAL A 28 30.04 -0.85 6.65
N TYR A 29 29.20 -1.88 6.69
CA TYR A 29 28.69 -2.51 7.91
C TYR A 29 29.81 -3.08 8.80
N ALA A 30 29.54 -3.15 10.10
CA ALA A 30 30.40 -3.79 11.09
C ALA A 30 29.69 -5.01 11.73
N VAL A 31 30.32 -6.18 11.63
CA VAL A 31 29.85 -7.43 12.24
C VAL A 31 30.54 -7.65 13.58
N GLU A 32 29.78 -7.98 14.63
CA GLU A 32 30.29 -8.65 15.85
C GLU A 32 29.46 -9.91 16.16
N ASP A 33 29.98 -10.76 17.05
CA ASP A 33 29.94 -12.23 16.94
C ASP A 33 29.33 -12.93 18.19
N ASP A 34 28.64 -14.05 17.97
CA ASP A 34 28.29 -15.14 18.92
C ASP A 34 27.58 -14.87 20.27
N GLY A 35 26.36 -15.43 20.48
CA GLY A 35 25.78 -15.58 21.83
C GLY A 35 24.39 -16.24 21.99
N GLU A 36 24.30 -17.59 21.94
CA GLU A 36 23.05 -18.38 22.13
C GLU A 36 22.14 -17.93 23.31
N LEU A 37 20.84 -17.73 23.04
CA LEU A 37 19.75 -17.89 24.03
C LEU A 37 18.59 -18.71 23.44
N ARG A 38 17.81 -19.35 24.33
CA ARG A 38 16.82 -20.39 23.99
C ARG A 38 15.38 -19.87 24.12
N PRO A 39 14.41 -20.42 23.37
CA PRO A 39 13.03 -19.96 23.42
C PRO A 39 12.37 -20.20 24.79
N LYS A 40 11.53 -19.24 25.21
CA LYS A 40 10.42 -19.49 26.13
C LYS A 40 9.26 -20.08 25.33
N GLU A 41 8.46 -20.94 25.96
CA GLU A 41 7.18 -21.38 25.38
C GLU A 41 6.18 -20.21 25.37
N PRO A 42 5.33 -20.06 24.33
CA PRO A 42 4.32 -18.99 24.29
C PRO A 42 3.25 -19.20 25.37
N SER A 43 2.89 -18.13 26.07
CA SER A 43 1.65 -18.08 26.85
C SER A 43 0.48 -17.71 25.96
N GLU A 44 -0.61 -18.47 26.04
CA GLU A 44 -1.86 -18.26 25.31
C GLU A 44 -2.48 -16.88 25.63
N VAL A 45 -2.25 -15.89 24.77
CA VAL A 45 -3.13 -14.73 24.57
C VAL A 45 -3.37 -14.64 23.06
N ALA A 46 -4.63 -14.66 22.64
CA ALA A 46 -4.97 -14.60 21.23
C ALA A 46 -4.72 -13.19 20.71
N ARG A 47 -4.01 -13.07 19.58
CA ARG A 47 -3.98 -11.86 18.76
C ARG A 47 -5.19 -11.93 17.83
N GLU A 48 -6.14 -11.02 18.01
CA GLU A 48 -7.19 -10.72 17.05
C GLU A 48 -7.11 -9.21 16.83
N CYS A 49 -6.26 -8.76 15.88
CA CYS A 49 -6.31 -7.38 15.42
C CYS A 49 -7.59 -7.20 14.59
N GLY A 50 -8.30 -6.10 14.81
CA GLY A 50 -9.71 -5.94 14.41
C GLY A 50 -9.97 -5.59 12.93
N CYS A 51 -9.09 -5.95 12.00
CA CYS A 51 -9.21 -5.66 10.56
C CYS A 51 -10.29 -6.52 9.87
N GLY A 52 -11.58 -6.32 10.20
CA GLY A 52 -12.65 -7.10 9.55
C GLY A 52 -14.10 -6.73 9.89
N ARG A 53 -14.70 -5.77 9.18
CA ARG A 53 -16.16 -5.50 9.26
C ARG A 53 -16.97 -6.36 8.29
N THR A 54 -17.51 -7.47 8.79
CA THR A 54 -18.45 -8.34 8.05
C THR A 54 -19.85 -7.72 7.83
N HIS A 55 -20.06 -7.00 6.72
CA HIS A 55 -21.39 -6.51 6.34
C HIS A 55 -22.30 -7.58 5.71
N THR A 56 -22.83 -8.50 6.54
CA THR A 56 -23.83 -9.49 6.07
C THR A 56 -25.20 -8.87 5.76
N ARG A 57 -25.43 -8.52 4.48
CA ARG A 57 -26.73 -8.07 3.93
C ARG A 57 -27.86 -9.10 4.16
N ARG A 58 -28.60 -9.00 5.28
CA ARG A 58 -29.81 -9.81 5.51
C ARG A 58 -31.04 -9.24 4.78
N THR A 59 -31.40 -9.88 3.67
CA THR A 59 -32.64 -9.64 2.93
C THR A 59 -33.88 -9.83 3.82
N PHE A 60 -34.63 -8.77 4.11
CA PHE A 60 -35.91 -8.88 4.83
C PHE A 60 -37.12 -8.83 3.89
N MET A 61 -37.57 -10.01 3.45
CA MET A 61 -38.78 -10.14 2.62
C MET A 61 -40.03 -10.20 3.51
N GLY A 62 -40.84 -9.14 3.54
CA GLY A 62 -41.98 -9.06 4.48
C GLY A 62 -43.06 -8.05 4.13
N ALA A 63 -43.96 -8.38 3.20
CA ALA A 63 -45.15 -7.58 2.94
C ALA A 63 -46.18 -7.65 4.09
N THR A 64 -46.87 -6.54 4.42
CA THR A 64 -48.36 -6.42 4.29
C THR A 64 -48.97 -5.22 5.07
N ALA A 65 -49.69 -4.37 4.33
CA ALA A 65 -50.84 -3.53 4.71
C ALA A 65 -50.73 -2.38 5.74
N ALA A 66 -51.30 -1.25 5.33
CA ALA A 66 -51.56 -0.08 6.16
C ALA A 66 -52.79 -0.22 7.08
N ALA A 67 -52.79 0.50 8.22
CA ALA A 67 -53.99 1.16 8.75
C ALA A 67 -53.66 2.28 9.76
N THR A 68 -54.33 3.43 9.56
CA THR A 68 -54.34 4.64 10.39
C THR A 68 -54.66 4.39 11.88
N GLY A 69 -54.00 5.12 12.80
CA GLY A 69 -54.39 5.12 14.22
C GLY A 69 -53.64 6.10 15.12
N ALA A 70 -54.05 7.39 15.13
CA ALA A 70 -53.48 8.37 16.05
C ALA A 70 -53.88 8.09 17.52
N LEU A 71 -52.91 7.98 18.41
CA LEU A 71 -53.11 7.97 19.87
C LEU A 71 -52.02 8.80 20.56
N THR A 72 -52.39 10.03 20.94
CA THR A 72 -51.58 10.87 21.83
C THR A 72 -51.52 10.26 23.23
N LEU A 73 -50.36 9.77 23.63
CA LEU A 73 -50.03 9.42 25.02
C LEU A 73 -48.76 10.19 25.40
N GLY A 74 -48.93 11.30 26.12
CA GLY A 74 -47.80 12.01 26.71
C GLY A 74 -47.26 11.21 27.89
N SER A 75 -46.08 10.63 27.74
CA SER A 75 -45.27 10.15 28.86
C SER A 75 -44.41 11.32 29.34
N GLN A 76 -44.62 11.73 30.59
CA GLN A 76 -43.62 12.55 31.27
C GLN A 76 -42.42 11.64 31.57
N VAL A 77 -41.34 11.81 30.82
CA VAL A 77 -40.03 11.37 31.30
C VAL A 77 -39.70 12.28 32.48
N SER A 78 -39.68 11.71 33.68
CA SER A 78 -39.01 12.35 34.79
C SER A 78 -37.52 12.21 34.52
N GLY A 79 -36.90 13.27 34.01
CA GLY A 79 -35.45 13.36 33.99
C GLY A 79 -34.95 13.18 35.42
N VAL A 80 -34.21 12.10 35.65
CA VAL A 80 -33.20 12.11 36.69
C VAL A 80 -32.12 13.00 36.11
N ALA A 81 -32.00 14.22 36.63
CA ALA A 81 -30.80 14.98 36.39
C ALA A 81 -29.64 14.14 36.93
N ALA A 82 -28.62 13.89 36.11
CA ALA A 82 -27.33 13.50 36.66
C ALA A 82 -26.94 14.55 37.71
N GLU A 83 -26.39 14.11 38.83
CA GLU A 83 -25.69 15.05 39.71
C GLU A 83 -24.45 15.49 38.94
N GLU A 84 -24.36 16.77 38.58
CA GLU A 84 -23.13 17.35 38.03
C GLU A 84 -21.99 17.10 39.04
N PRO A 85 -20.78 16.74 38.57
CA PRO A 85 -19.67 16.40 39.44
C PRO A 85 -19.38 17.50 40.47
N GLU A 86 -19.14 17.13 41.73
CA GLU A 86 -18.75 18.08 42.79
C GLU A 86 -17.25 18.42 42.70
N GLY A 87 -16.82 19.08 41.62
CA GLY A 87 -15.43 19.50 41.38
C GLY A 87 -15.30 20.34 40.11
N ASP A 88 -14.12 20.92 39.89
CA ASP A 88 -13.72 21.44 38.57
C ASP A 88 -13.34 20.25 37.67
N THR A 89 -13.59 20.36 36.37
CA THR A 89 -13.39 19.29 35.37
C THR A 89 -12.74 19.88 34.11
N VAL A 90 -12.09 19.02 33.33
CA VAL A 90 -11.67 19.32 31.94
C VAL A 90 -12.38 18.38 30.99
N THR A 91 -12.92 18.91 29.89
CA THR A 91 -13.46 18.14 28.77
C THR A 91 -12.52 18.26 27.57
N ILE A 92 -12.10 17.12 27.06
CA ILE A 92 -11.18 16.96 25.95
C ILE A 92 -11.99 16.44 24.77
N VAL A 93 -12.11 17.28 23.74
CA VAL A 93 -12.64 16.93 22.42
C VAL A 93 -11.42 16.57 21.56
N HIS A 94 -11.37 15.41 20.93
CA HIS A 94 -10.12 14.90 20.34
C HIS A 94 -10.30 13.95 19.14
N ASP A 95 -9.15 13.57 18.57
CA ASP A 95 -8.91 12.72 17.38
C ASP A 95 -9.17 13.42 16.04
N LEU A 96 -8.50 14.56 15.83
CA LEU A 96 -8.21 15.05 14.49
C LEU A 96 -6.89 14.39 14.02
N HIS A 97 -7.07 13.26 13.32
CA HIS A 97 -6.03 12.40 12.76
C HIS A 97 -6.53 11.90 11.40
N THR A 98 -6.18 12.62 10.34
CA THR A 98 -6.99 12.65 9.10
C THR A 98 -6.24 12.34 7.82
N HIS A 99 -4.93 12.08 7.90
CA HIS A 99 -4.06 11.84 6.75
C HIS A 99 -4.13 12.98 5.72
N SER A 100 -4.24 14.23 6.22
CA SER A 100 -4.44 15.45 5.42
C SER A 100 -5.68 15.53 4.53
N GLU A 101 -6.57 14.54 4.57
CA GLU A 101 -7.83 14.60 3.84
C GLU A 101 -8.69 15.77 4.31
N ILE A 102 -9.47 16.36 3.39
CA ILE A 102 -10.57 17.29 3.74
C ILE A 102 -11.95 16.65 3.58
N GLY A 103 -12.02 15.50 2.89
CA GLY A 103 -13.21 14.67 2.70
C GLY A 103 -14.16 15.14 1.61
N GLU A 104 -14.74 14.18 0.88
CA GLU A 104 -15.59 14.47 -0.29
C GLU A 104 -16.95 15.12 0.04
N PRO A 105 -17.56 15.85 -0.92
CA PRO A 105 -18.94 16.34 -0.83
C PRO A 105 -20.01 15.22 -0.85
N GLY A 106 -20.26 14.61 0.30
CA GLY A 106 -21.32 13.61 0.49
C GLY A 106 -21.04 12.71 1.68
N GLU A 107 -19.78 12.31 1.82
CA GLU A 107 -19.26 11.52 2.93
C GLU A 107 -19.02 12.38 4.19
N PRO A 108 -18.56 11.78 5.31
CA PRO A 108 -17.92 12.50 6.41
C PRO A 108 -16.72 13.33 5.91
N ASN A 109 -16.65 14.59 6.32
CA ASN A 109 -15.64 15.54 5.86
C ASN A 109 -15.41 16.64 6.91
N ILE A 110 -14.37 17.46 6.71
CA ILE A 110 -13.91 18.45 7.69
C ILE A 110 -15.00 19.47 8.05
N ALA A 111 -15.92 19.80 7.13
CA ALA A 111 -17.04 20.70 7.42
C ALA A 111 -18.08 20.08 8.37
N ARG A 112 -18.40 18.79 8.22
CA ARG A 112 -19.29 18.08 9.16
C ARG A 112 -18.63 17.90 10.51
N TYR A 113 -17.37 17.49 10.50
CA TYR A 113 -16.57 17.30 11.71
C TYR A 113 -16.46 18.60 12.52
N TRP A 114 -16.12 19.71 11.87
CA TRP A 114 -16.03 21.02 12.52
C TRP A 114 -17.36 21.48 13.13
N ASN A 115 -18.51 21.22 12.48
CA ASN A 115 -19.81 21.52 13.09
C ASN A 115 -20.02 20.71 14.40
N VAL A 116 -19.66 19.42 14.42
CA VAL A 116 -19.79 18.60 15.63
C VAL A 116 -18.82 19.06 16.73
N VAL A 117 -17.57 19.42 16.39
CA VAL A 117 -16.61 20.02 17.35
C VAL A 117 -17.18 21.32 17.95
N GLN A 118 -17.70 22.23 17.12
CA GLN A 118 -18.35 23.46 17.58
C GLN A 118 -19.54 23.17 18.54
N GLU A 119 -20.30 22.10 18.30
CA GLU A 119 -21.39 21.68 19.21
C GLU A 119 -20.89 21.17 20.56
N GLN A 120 -19.71 20.54 20.63
CA GLN A 120 -19.11 20.06 21.88
C GLN A 120 -18.40 21.16 22.68
N LEU A 121 -17.69 22.06 21.99
CA LEU A 121 -17.05 23.24 22.59
C LEU A 121 -18.09 24.26 23.07
N GLY A 122 -19.01 24.67 22.20
CA GLY A 122 -20.12 25.58 22.53
C GLY A 122 -19.70 26.87 23.26
N ASP A 123 -20.38 27.20 24.36
CA ASP A 123 -20.01 28.30 25.29
C ASP A 123 -19.26 27.74 26.53
N ARG A 124 -18.54 26.61 26.43
CA ARG A 124 -17.89 25.96 27.59
C ARG A 124 -16.53 26.60 27.90
N ASP A 125 -16.37 27.06 29.15
CA ASP A 125 -15.07 27.49 29.68
C ASP A 125 -14.18 26.30 30.11
N ASP A 126 -14.68 25.05 30.03
CA ASP A 126 -14.03 23.82 30.49
C ASP A 126 -13.74 22.79 29.39
N ALA A 127 -13.91 23.16 28.11
CA ALA A 127 -13.70 22.28 26.97
C ALA A 127 -12.53 22.75 26.08
N VAL A 128 -11.73 21.81 25.61
CA VAL A 128 -10.59 22.05 24.69
C VAL A 128 -10.63 21.07 23.53
N PHE A 129 -10.12 21.48 22.37
CA PHE A 129 -10.02 20.63 21.18
C PHE A 129 -8.55 20.34 20.85
N LEU A 130 -8.21 19.07 20.70
CA LEU A 130 -6.83 18.59 20.53
C LEU A 130 -6.70 17.62 19.35
N ALA A 131 -5.66 17.80 18.55
CA ALA A 131 -5.25 16.87 17.50
C ALA A 131 -4.09 15.95 17.96
N ASN A 132 -3.86 14.85 17.26
CA ASN A 132 -2.87 13.82 17.62
C ASN A 132 -1.96 13.38 16.47
N GLY A 133 -1.86 14.15 15.38
CA GLY A 133 -0.88 13.95 14.31
C GLY A 133 -1.42 13.25 13.06
N ASP A 134 -0.61 13.27 12.02
CA ASP A 134 -0.94 12.89 10.63
C ASP A 134 -2.03 13.80 10.04
N GLU A 135 -1.72 15.09 9.99
CA GLU A 135 -2.56 16.12 9.42
C GLU A 135 -1.95 16.73 8.15
N LEU A 136 -0.63 16.68 7.93
CA LEU A 136 0.00 17.30 6.75
C LEU A 136 0.14 16.37 5.53
N GLY A 137 0.32 15.07 5.75
CA GLY A 137 0.16 13.98 4.77
C GLY A 137 -0.77 12.89 5.35
N SER A 138 -1.11 11.84 4.64
CA SER A 138 -0.82 11.52 3.23
C SER A 138 -2.11 11.50 2.40
N SER A 139 -2.39 12.59 1.68
CA SER A 139 -3.56 12.71 0.80
C SER A 139 -3.17 13.05 -0.63
N THR A 140 -4.12 12.86 -1.54
CA THR A 140 -3.99 13.33 -2.93
C THR A 140 -3.79 14.84 -3.01
N ILE A 141 -4.39 15.62 -2.11
CA ILE A 141 -4.29 17.09 -2.11
C ILE A 141 -2.95 17.53 -1.52
N SER A 142 -2.52 16.91 -0.41
CA SER A 142 -1.23 17.22 0.22
C SER A 142 -0.03 16.94 -0.68
N PHE A 143 -0.13 16.06 -1.67
CA PHE A 143 0.92 15.90 -2.68
C PHE A 143 1.21 17.21 -3.45
N PHE A 144 0.18 18.00 -3.78
CA PHE A 144 0.35 19.27 -4.50
C PHE A 144 0.60 20.47 -3.57
N THR A 145 -0.03 20.45 -2.40
CA THR A 145 -0.04 21.57 -1.45
C THR A 145 0.98 21.44 -0.31
N GLU A 146 1.63 20.28 -0.20
CA GLU A 146 2.56 19.92 0.88
C GLU A 146 1.95 20.19 2.29
N GLY A 147 0.64 19.95 2.43
CA GLY A 147 -0.14 20.17 3.66
C GLY A 147 -0.74 21.58 3.87
N GLU A 148 -0.51 22.54 2.96
CA GLU A 148 -0.97 23.94 3.12
C GLU A 148 -2.49 24.07 3.25
N HIS A 149 -3.24 23.35 2.40
CA HIS A 149 -4.71 23.32 2.40
C HIS A 149 -5.29 22.94 3.75
N LYS A 150 -4.64 22.00 4.46
CA LYS A 150 -5.10 21.50 5.74
C LYS A 150 -4.84 22.50 6.87
N ILE A 151 -3.63 23.08 6.93
CA ILE A 151 -3.30 24.14 7.89
C ILE A 151 -4.31 25.29 7.80
N ASP A 152 -4.68 25.69 6.58
CA ASP A 152 -5.69 26.72 6.34
C ASP A 152 -7.03 26.41 7.05
N PHE A 153 -7.48 25.16 7.07
CA PHE A 153 -8.68 24.76 7.82
C PHE A 153 -8.42 24.68 9.33
N MET A 154 -7.32 24.04 9.75
CA MET A 154 -6.99 23.81 11.17
C MET A 154 -6.86 25.14 11.96
N ASN A 155 -6.32 26.18 11.32
CA ASN A 155 -6.23 27.53 11.88
C ASN A 155 -7.60 28.14 12.25
N ASP A 156 -8.68 27.73 11.58
CA ASP A 156 -10.06 28.17 11.87
C ASP A 156 -10.86 27.17 12.74
N MET A 157 -10.24 26.11 13.27
CA MET A 157 -10.90 25.06 14.08
C MET A 157 -10.75 25.23 15.61
N ASP A 158 -10.35 26.41 16.10
CA ASP A 158 -10.12 26.71 17.53
C ASP A 158 -9.25 25.63 18.25
N LEU A 159 -8.27 25.04 17.53
CA LEU A 159 -7.37 24.03 18.08
C LEU A 159 -6.57 24.60 19.26
N THR A 160 -6.59 23.86 20.37
CA THR A 160 -5.85 24.23 21.58
C THR A 160 -4.39 23.79 21.49
N ALA A 161 -4.14 22.61 20.90
CA ALA A 161 -2.82 22.10 20.52
C ALA A 161 -2.98 20.93 19.54
N ALA A 162 -1.93 20.61 18.78
CA ALA A 162 -1.86 19.42 17.94
C ALA A 162 -0.59 18.62 18.28
N GLY A 163 -0.71 17.32 18.57
CA GLY A 163 0.46 16.44 18.57
C GLY A 163 0.97 16.20 17.15
N VAL A 164 2.26 15.96 16.96
CA VAL A 164 2.80 15.49 15.67
C VAL A 164 2.65 13.98 15.51
N GLY A 165 2.49 13.53 14.27
CA GLY A 165 2.56 12.14 13.81
C GLY A 165 3.69 11.94 12.79
N ASN A 166 3.74 10.78 12.12
CA ASN A 166 4.75 10.54 11.08
C ASN A 166 4.41 11.28 9.78
N HIS A 167 3.16 11.28 9.35
CA HIS A 167 2.76 11.92 8.09
C HIS A 167 2.85 13.45 8.12
N ASP A 168 3.10 14.04 9.28
CA ASP A 168 3.46 15.45 9.40
C ASP A 168 4.88 15.76 8.84
N PHE A 169 5.64 14.74 8.44
CA PHE A 169 7.01 14.85 7.91
C PHE A 169 7.22 14.25 6.50
N ASP A 170 6.15 13.80 5.82
CA ASP A 170 6.26 13.11 4.51
C ASP A 170 6.93 13.95 3.41
N TYR A 171 6.78 15.27 3.49
CA TYR A 171 7.37 16.23 2.54
C TYR A 171 8.73 16.77 3.05
N GLY A 172 9.33 16.07 4.02
CA GLY A 172 10.61 16.39 4.63
C GLY A 172 10.54 17.46 5.74
N VAL A 173 11.61 17.47 6.54
CA VAL A 173 11.74 18.34 7.72
C VAL A 173 11.66 19.85 7.40
N GLU A 174 12.12 20.29 6.23
CA GLU A 174 11.97 21.69 5.82
C GLU A 174 10.52 22.11 5.57
N VAL A 175 9.67 21.22 5.05
CA VAL A 175 8.23 21.49 4.88
C VAL A 175 7.54 21.43 6.23
N ALA A 176 7.82 20.42 7.07
CA ALA A 176 7.27 20.32 8.42
C ALA A 176 7.53 21.60 9.24
N GLU A 177 8.78 22.08 9.29
CA GLU A 177 9.13 23.37 9.95
C GLU A 177 8.30 24.54 9.39
N GLN A 178 8.06 24.59 8.07
CA GLN A 178 7.25 25.65 7.47
C GLN A 178 5.76 25.54 7.85
N ARG A 179 5.15 24.35 7.80
CA ARG A 179 3.73 24.16 8.13
C ARG A 179 3.45 24.38 9.62
N PHE A 180 4.39 24.01 10.49
CA PHE A 180 4.33 24.35 11.91
C PHE A 180 4.43 25.87 12.12
N ALA A 181 5.27 26.58 11.36
CA ALA A 181 5.37 28.05 11.39
C ALA A 181 4.13 28.79 10.83
N ASP A 182 3.41 28.18 9.88
CA ASP A 182 2.18 28.70 9.27
C ASP A 182 0.93 28.44 10.14
N SER A 183 1.06 27.70 11.25
CA SER A 183 -0.02 27.34 12.17
C SER A 183 -0.32 28.43 13.22
N GLU A 184 -1.60 28.67 13.54
CA GLU A 184 -2.04 29.59 14.60
C GLU A 184 -2.24 28.91 15.97
N PHE A 185 -2.01 27.59 16.04
CA PHE A 185 -2.04 26.73 17.25
C PHE A 185 -0.65 26.10 17.50
N PRO A 186 -0.31 25.71 18.75
CA PRO A 186 0.97 25.08 19.06
C PRO A 186 0.99 23.62 18.62
N TRP A 187 2.06 23.23 17.91
CA TRP A 187 2.41 21.83 17.68
C TRP A 187 3.20 21.29 18.87
N LEU A 188 2.79 20.13 19.39
CA LEU A 188 3.44 19.41 20.48
C LEU A 188 4.29 18.28 19.93
N ASN A 189 5.53 18.25 20.37
CA ASN A 189 6.49 17.20 20.06
C ASN A 189 7.45 17.06 21.24
N SER A 190 7.46 15.92 21.92
CA SER A 190 8.37 15.69 23.05
C SER A 190 9.56 14.77 22.69
N ALA A 191 9.55 14.17 21.48
CA ALA A 191 10.38 13.01 21.13
C ALA A 191 11.36 13.24 19.96
N LEU A 192 11.13 14.25 19.12
CA LEU A 192 11.88 14.52 17.88
C LEU A 192 12.82 15.72 18.04
N TYR A 193 14.11 15.51 17.77
CA TYR A 193 15.18 16.48 17.97
C TYR A 193 16.11 16.58 16.76
N THR A 194 16.63 17.79 16.52
CA THR A 194 17.63 18.09 15.49
C THR A 194 18.98 17.40 15.76
N PRO A 195 19.87 17.24 14.75
CA PRO A 195 21.19 16.61 14.92
C PRO A 195 22.14 17.31 15.91
N ASP A 196 21.88 18.58 16.24
CA ASP A 196 22.63 19.36 17.25
C ASP A 196 22.07 19.19 18.69
N GLY A 197 20.97 18.43 18.85
CA GLY A 197 20.32 18.14 20.13
C GLY A 197 19.37 19.23 20.64
N GLU A 198 18.86 20.09 19.74
CA GLU A 198 17.77 21.04 20.02
C GLU A 198 16.43 20.42 19.57
N LEU A 199 15.32 20.73 20.26
CA LEU A 199 13.98 20.26 19.89
C LEU A 199 13.66 20.63 18.42
N PHE A 200 12.82 19.84 17.74
CA PHE A 200 12.41 20.17 16.38
C PHE A 200 11.82 21.60 16.29
N PRO A 201 12.23 22.43 15.30
CA PRO A 201 11.79 23.83 15.20
C PRO A 201 10.28 24.01 15.17
N GLU A 202 9.82 25.17 15.66
CA GLU A 202 8.42 25.59 15.69
C GLU A 202 7.44 24.61 16.42
N THR A 203 7.97 23.69 17.24
CA THR A 203 7.20 22.84 18.17
C THR A 203 7.45 23.22 19.64
N GLU A 204 6.49 22.89 20.52
CA GLU A 204 6.62 22.96 21.98
C GLU A 204 6.81 21.54 22.56
N GLU A 205 7.73 21.38 23.52
CA GLU A 205 8.04 20.07 24.15
C GLU A 205 6.84 19.55 24.97
N TYR A 206 6.08 20.47 25.55
CA TYR A 206 4.81 20.28 26.26
C TYR A 206 4.11 21.65 26.33
N THR A 207 2.83 21.66 26.71
CA THR A 207 2.11 22.90 27.04
C THR A 207 1.24 22.72 28.30
N THR A 208 0.81 23.83 28.91
CA THR A 208 -0.03 23.82 30.13
C THR A 208 -1.25 24.73 29.98
N LEU A 209 -2.41 24.20 30.35
CA LEU A 209 -3.70 24.88 30.22
C LEU A 209 -4.32 25.14 31.59
N GLU A 210 -4.76 26.38 31.80
CA GLU A 210 -5.43 26.82 33.04
C GLU A 210 -6.95 26.76 32.86
N ILE A 211 -7.58 25.70 33.37
CA ILE A 211 -9.02 25.42 33.20
C ILE A 211 -9.72 25.51 34.55
N GLY A 212 -10.40 26.64 34.79
CA GLY A 212 -11.01 26.94 36.08
C GLY A 212 -9.96 27.20 37.16
N ASP A 213 -9.88 26.31 38.15
CA ASP A 213 -8.82 26.27 39.17
C ASP A 213 -7.84 25.08 38.93
N LEU A 214 -7.90 24.38 37.77
CA LEU A 214 -7.01 23.27 37.38
C LEU A 214 -5.89 23.70 36.43
N THR A 215 -4.70 23.13 36.62
CA THR A 215 -3.62 23.14 35.61
C THR A 215 -3.54 21.79 34.90
N VAL A 216 -3.79 21.75 33.59
CA VAL A 216 -3.72 20.55 32.74
C VAL A 216 -2.44 20.56 31.93
N GLY A 217 -1.57 19.57 32.12
CA GLY A 217 -0.35 19.36 31.34
C GLY A 217 -0.59 18.48 30.12
N LEU A 218 -0.05 18.90 28.97
CA LEU A 218 -0.19 18.23 27.68
C LEU A 218 1.17 18.03 27.01
N PHE A 219 1.42 16.83 26.51
CA PHE A 219 2.64 16.48 25.76
C PHE A 219 2.32 15.46 24.66
N ASN A 220 3.26 15.19 23.75
CA ASN A 220 3.08 14.28 22.62
C ASN A 220 4.16 13.20 22.54
N VAL A 221 3.79 12.01 22.07
CA VAL A 221 4.72 10.92 21.78
C VAL A 221 4.43 10.32 20.41
N VAL A 222 5.49 9.89 19.71
CA VAL A 222 5.42 9.28 18.38
C VAL A 222 5.89 7.82 18.40
N LEU A 223 5.39 7.03 17.45
CA LEU A 223 5.73 5.62 17.27
C LEU A 223 7.22 5.36 17.05
N ARG A 224 7.70 4.22 17.56
CA ARG A 224 9.06 3.72 17.32
C ARG A 224 9.27 3.44 15.83
N GLY A 225 10.47 3.70 15.32
CA GLY A 225 10.83 3.39 13.93
C GLY A 225 10.50 4.52 12.93
N PHE A 226 10.33 5.74 13.43
CA PHE A 226 9.86 6.92 12.69
C PHE A 226 10.62 7.18 11.38
N HIS A 227 11.96 7.02 11.40
CA HIS A 227 12.83 7.17 10.22
C HIS A 227 12.53 6.20 9.06
N GLY A 228 11.82 5.09 9.31
CA GLY A 228 11.52 4.09 8.30
C GLY A 228 10.25 4.38 7.50
N ILE A 229 9.36 5.25 7.98
CA ILE A 229 7.97 5.37 7.52
C ILE A 229 7.58 6.77 7.07
N THR A 230 8.51 7.72 7.12
CA THR A 230 8.34 9.10 6.64
C THR A 230 9.72 9.74 6.40
N ASP A 231 9.77 10.93 5.79
CA ASP A 231 10.99 11.61 5.33
C ASP A 231 11.76 12.32 6.47
N TYR A 232 11.98 11.60 7.57
CA TYR A 232 12.69 12.06 8.77
C TYR A 232 14.16 11.57 8.81
N PRO A 233 15.18 12.44 8.61
CA PRO A 233 16.54 11.99 8.33
C PRO A 233 17.25 11.24 9.47
N ASP A 234 18.03 10.20 9.12
CA ASP A 234 18.86 9.35 10.01
C ASP A 234 19.75 10.08 11.05
N ASP A 235 20.11 11.35 10.82
CA ASP A 235 20.95 12.13 11.74
C ASP A 235 20.19 13.00 12.75
N TYR A 236 18.86 13.05 12.64
CA TYR A 236 17.96 13.57 13.67
C TYR A 236 17.74 12.50 14.77
N GLU A 237 17.38 12.92 15.98
CA GLU A 237 17.18 12.02 17.13
C GLU A 237 15.69 11.80 17.38
N GLN A 238 15.23 10.56 17.22
CA GLN A 238 13.96 10.06 17.76
C GLN A 238 14.18 9.40 19.13
N ARG A 239 13.38 9.78 20.14
CA ARG A 239 13.35 9.11 21.46
C ARG A 239 12.26 8.04 21.56
N ASP A 240 12.45 7.09 22.48
CA ASP A 240 11.44 6.08 22.80
C ASP A 240 10.20 6.73 23.45
N PRO A 241 8.97 6.34 23.05
CA PRO A 241 7.74 6.95 23.56
C PRO A 241 7.54 6.73 25.07
N VAL A 242 7.97 5.59 25.63
CA VAL A 242 7.78 5.29 27.06
C VAL A 242 8.78 6.04 27.92
N GLU A 243 10.05 6.12 27.50
CA GLU A 243 11.05 6.97 28.17
C GLU A 243 10.63 8.45 28.11
N THR A 244 10.15 8.92 26.95
CA THR A 244 9.68 10.31 26.77
C THR A 244 8.46 10.62 27.63
N ALA A 245 7.44 9.74 27.64
CA ALA A 245 6.24 9.93 28.46
C ALA A 245 6.56 9.91 29.96
N GLN A 246 7.53 9.10 30.41
CA GLN A 246 7.99 9.10 31.80
C GLN A 246 8.68 10.42 32.18
N GLU A 247 9.55 10.96 31.31
CA GLU A 247 10.20 12.26 31.55
C GLU A 247 9.19 13.42 31.54
N MET A 248 8.28 13.48 30.56
CA MET A 248 7.27 14.54 30.45
C MET A 248 6.24 14.49 31.58
N THR A 249 5.75 13.30 31.94
CA THR A 249 4.84 13.14 33.08
C THR A 249 5.50 13.59 34.38
N GLN A 250 6.77 13.20 34.61
CA GLN A 250 7.50 13.68 35.79
C GLN A 250 7.67 15.21 35.79
N LEU A 251 8.03 15.81 34.65
CA LEU A 251 8.20 17.26 34.53
C LEU A 251 6.90 18.02 34.82
N LEU A 252 5.80 17.64 34.17
CA LEU A 252 4.49 18.29 34.34
C LEU A 252 4.00 18.19 35.79
N ARG A 253 4.21 17.06 36.46
CA ARG A 253 3.81 16.86 37.87
C ARG A 253 4.73 17.55 38.88
N GLU A 254 6.05 17.56 38.67
CA GLU A 254 7.03 18.04 39.67
C GLU A 254 7.48 19.49 39.47
N GLU A 255 7.48 20.01 38.23
CA GLU A 255 7.98 21.35 37.90
C GLU A 255 6.88 22.35 37.52
N GLU A 256 5.82 21.89 36.84
CA GLU A 256 4.67 22.74 36.44
C GLU A 256 3.45 22.64 37.38
N ASP A 257 3.53 21.82 38.45
CA ASP A 257 2.46 21.59 39.44
C ASP A 257 1.11 21.08 38.82
N ALA A 258 1.12 20.36 37.68
CA ALA A 258 -0.09 19.97 36.95
C ALA A 258 -1.03 19.00 37.72
N ASP A 259 -2.31 19.37 37.83
CA ASP A 259 -3.37 18.59 38.46
C ASP A 259 -3.82 17.40 37.59
N VAL A 260 -3.80 17.56 36.26
CA VAL A 260 -4.10 16.51 35.28
C VAL A 260 -2.99 16.45 34.23
N VAL A 261 -2.53 15.26 33.83
CA VAL A 261 -1.51 15.06 32.79
C VAL A 261 -2.05 14.15 31.70
N VAL A 262 -2.01 14.64 30.45
CA VAL A 262 -2.60 14.00 29.28
C VAL A 262 -1.57 13.87 28.16
N CYS A 263 -1.53 12.70 27.53
CA CYS A 263 -0.69 12.40 26.38
C CYS A 263 -1.50 12.43 25.09
N SER A 264 -1.11 13.29 24.15
CA SER A 264 -1.51 13.23 22.74
C SER A 264 -0.63 12.19 22.04
N SER A 265 -1.16 10.98 21.84
CA SER A 265 -0.40 9.85 21.35
C SER A 265 -0.52 9.69 19.85
N HIS A 266 0.65 9.54 19.22
CA HIS A 266 0.80 9.04 17.87
C HIS A 266 1.60 7.73 17.89
N THR A 267 1.14 6.76 18.70
CA THR A 267 1.76 5.43 18.81
C THR A 267 0.75 4.32 18.49
N PRO A 268 1.21 3.08 18.17
CA PRO A 268 0.30 1.96 17.94
C PRO A 268 -0.49 1.58 19.20
N HIS A 269 -1.71 1.05 19.02
CA HIS A 269 -2.64 0.67 20.08
C HIS A 269 -1.98 -0.10 21.25
N GLU A 270 -1.13 -1.08 20.94
CA GLU A 270 -0.41 -1.88 21.95
C GLU A 270 0.52 -1.04 22.84
N THR A 271 1.08 0.06 22.32
CA THR A 271 2.00 0.94 23.04
C THR A 271 1.29 1.72 24.14
N HIS A 272 -0.02 1.98 24.03
CA HIS A 272 -0.79 2.64 25.09
C HIS A 272 -0.84 1.82 26.38
N PHE A 273 -0.88 0.50 26.28
CA PHE A 273 -0.82 -0.38 27.45
C PHE A 273 0.59 -0.44 28.06
N GLU A 274 1.65 -0.34 27.25
CA GLU A 274 3.03 -0.18 27.75
C GLU A 274 3.22 1.16 28.49
N LEU A 275 2.69 2.25 27.92
CA LEU A 275 2.70 3.58 28.53
C LEU A 275 1.98 3.59 29.87
N ALA A 276 0.75 3.07 29.92
CA ALA A 276 -0.04 2.98 31.15
C ALA A 276 0.58 2.05 32.22
N GLU A 277 1.34 1.00 31.84
CA GLU A 277 2.05 0.12 32.79
C GLU A 277 3.31 0.74 33.40
N GLU A 278 4.09 1.51 32.64
CA GLU A 278 5.42 1.97 33.05
C GLU A 278 5.47 3.47 33.46
N VAL A 279 4.44 4.28 33.16
CA VAL A 279 4.40 5.73 33.42
C VAL A 279 3.51 6.08 34.63
N ASP A 280 4.08 5.99 35.84
CA ASP A 280 3.46 6.44 37.09
C ASP A 280 2.98 7.91 37.00
N GLY A 281 1.66 8.13 37.01
CA GLY A 281 1.04 9.46 37.15
C GLY A 281 0.54 10.13 35.87
N LEU A 282 0.50 9.39 34.75
CA LEU A 282 -0.20 9.75 33.52
C LEU A 282 -1.70 9.45 33.66
N ASP A 283 -2.57 10.45 33.51
CA ASP A 283 -4.01 10.27 33.75
C ASP A 283 -4.75 9.80 32.50
N ALA A 284 -4.36 10.29 31.32
CA ALA A 284 -5.02 9.92 30.07
C ALA A 284 -4.11 9.91 28.85
N ILE A 285 -4.44 9.02 27.91
CA ILE A 285 -3.88 8.90 26.57
C ILE A 285 -5.05 9.02 25.57
N PHE A 286 -4.88 9.84 24.53
CA PHE A 286 -5.80 9.91 23.41
C PHE A 286 -5.05 9.92 22.09
N GLY A 287 -5.73 9.56 21.00
CA GLY A 287 -5.11 9.39 19.68
C GLY A 287 -4.38 8.05 19.56
N SER A 288 -4.24 7.56 18.32
CA SER A 288 -3.47 6.37 17.98
C SER A 288 -2.96 6.48 16.56
N HIS A 289 -1.85 5.82 16.24
CA HIS A 289 -1.43 5.57 14.86
C HIS A 289 -2.23 4.42 14.21
N SER A 290 -2.72 3.44 15.00
CA SER A 290 -3.34 2.21 14.48
C SER A 290 -4.79 2.32 13.98
N HIS A 291 -5.32 3.54 13.82
CA HIS A 291 -6.73 3.82 13.45
C HIS A 291 -7.78 3.08 14.31
N TYR A 292 -7.41 2.64 15.52
CA TYR A 292 -8.23 1.72 16.30
C TYR A 292 -9.46 2.42 16.87
N THR A 293 -10.63 1.78 16.77
CA THR A 293 -11.91 2.38 17.20
C THR A 293 -12.48 1.61 18.39
N MET A 294 -12.42 2.22 19.58
CA MET A 294 -13.01 1.65 20.78
C MET A 294 -14.54 1.80 20.85
N ASP A 295 -15.22 0.77 21.37
CA ASP A 295 -16.63 0.85 21.78
C ASP A 295 -16.83 1.77 23.01
N THR A 296 -15.81 1.87 23.87
CA THR A 296 -15.73 2.70 25.08
C THR A 296 -14.26 2.93 25.45
N ALA A 297 -13.91 4.09 26.01
CA ALA A 297 -12.63 4.27 26.68
C ALA A 297 -12.41 3.21 27.77
N GLU A 298 -11.14 2.83 27.96
CA GLU A 298 -10.68 1.85 28.95
C GLU A 298 -9.84 2.54 30.05
N GLU A 299 -9.89 2.02 31.28
CA GLU A 299 -9.03 2.45 32.40
C GLU A 299 -8.05 1.30 32.69
N TYR A 300 -6.77 1.52 32.41
CA TYR A 300 -5.71 0.51 32.53
C TYR A 300 -4.58 1.01 33.44
N GLU A 301 -4.26 0.25 34.51
CA GLU A 301 -3.33 0.60 35.61
C GLU A 301 -3.49 2.01 36.25
N GLY A 302 -4.58 2.73 35.96
CA GLY A 302 -4.90 4.07 36.47
C GLY A 302 -4.90 5.16 35.40
N THR A 303 -4.51 4.83 34.16
CA THR A 303 -4.57 5.72 32.99
C THR A 303 -5.82 5.42 32.15
N VAL A 304 -6.48 6.47 31.66
CA VAL A 304 -7.60 6.37 30.72
C VAL A 304 -7.08 6.34 29.29
N ILE A 305 -7.50 5.37 28.48
CA ILE A 305 -7.13 5.26 27.06
C ILE A 305 -8.38 5.52 26.21
N SER A 306 -8.27 6.45 25.26
CA SER A 306 -9.37 6.92 24.40
C SER A 306 -8.96 6.97 22.93
N GLU A 307 -9.33 5.95 22.17
CA GLU A 307 -9.03 5.83 20.74
C GLU A 307 -10.34 5.73 19.96
N VAL A 308 -10.66 6.72 19.12
CA VAL A 308 -11.93 6.72 18.37
C VAL A 308 -11.81 6.42 16.88
N GLY A 309 -10.61 6.23 16.35
CA GLY A 309 -10.37 5.86 14.94
C GLY A 309 -9.56 6.91 14.20
N TYR A 310 -9.94 7.18 12.95
CA TYR A 310 -9.26 8.12 12.05
C TYR A 310 -10.25 8.88 11.15
N ALA A 311 -9.72 9.84 10.39
CA ALA A 311 -10.43 10.70 9.47
C ALA A 311 -11.62 11.42 10.12
N TYR A 312 -12.75 11.52 9.41
CA TYR A 312 -13.91 12.31 9.84
C TYR A 312 -15.07 11.47 10.37
N PHE A 313 -14.86 10.17 10.57
CA PHE A 313 -15.93 9.24 10.97
C PHE A 313 -16.33 9.39 12.43
N HIS A 314 -15.39 9.74 13.31
CA HIS A 314 -15.54 9.62 14.75
C HIS A 314 -14.93 10.81 15.47
N LEU A 315 -15.59 11.30 16.53
CA LEU A 315 -15.05 12.35 17.41
C LEU A 315 -15.08 11.87 18.87
N GLY A 316 -13.94 11.97 19.56
CA GLY A 316 -13.82 11.62 20.97
C GLY A 316 -14.19 12.78 21.89
N VAL A 317 -14.98 12.52 22.93
CA VAL A 317 -15.32 13.50 23.98
C VAL A 317 -15.13 12.85 25.35
N MET A 318 -14.07 13.25 26.04
CA MET A 318 -13.67 12.70 27.34
C MET A 318 -13.70 13.80 28.41
N THR A 319 -14.28 13.54 29.60
CA THR A 319 -14.26 14.49 30.72
C THR A 319 -13.56 13.87 31.92
N LEU A 320 -12.53 14.55 32.42
CA LEU A 320 -11.74 14.16 33.59
C LEU A 320 -12.02 15.10 34.77
N ASP A 321 -11.92 14.58 36.00
CA ASP A 321 -11.94 15.39 37.22
C ASP A 321 -10.55 15.86 37.67
N SER A 322 -10.52 16.70 38.71
CA SER A 322 -9.29 17.24 39.32
C SER A 322 -8.32 16.20 39.91
N GLU A 323 -8.72 14.93 39.99
CA GLU A 323 -7.88 13.81 40.44
C GLU A 323 -7.53 12.86 39.27
N GLY A 324 -7.77 13.28 38.01
CA GLY A 324 -7.48 12.54 36.79
C GLY A 324 -8.53 11.48 36.40
N ASN A 325 -9.60 11.30 37.18
CA ASN A 325 -10.54 10.18 36.96
C ASN A 325 -11.53 10.47 35.84
N LEU A 326 -11.90 9.43 35.09
CA LEU A 326 -12.93 9.52 34.05
C LEU A 326 -14.33 9.79 34.63
N VAL A 327 -14.88 10.96 34.32
CA VAL A 327 -16.25 11.38 34.69
C VAL A 327 -17.26 10.94 33.64
N SER A 328 -16.94 11.17 32.36
CA SER A 328 -17.77 10.78 31.22
C SER A 328 -16.93 10.60 29.96
N TRP A 329 -17.40 9.74 29.07
CA TRP A 329 -16.83 9.53 27.74
C TRP A 329 -17.95 9.29 26.72
N GLU A 330 -17.81 9.84 25.52
CA GLU A 330 -18.66 9.58 24.37
C GLU A 330 -17.83 9.60 23.08
N ARG A 331 -18.05 8.63 22.19
CA ARG A 331 -17.61 8.66 20.80
C ARG A 331 -18.80 9.01 19.94
N LEU A 332 -18.70 10.12 19.21
CA LEU A 332 -19.73 10.59 18.29
C LEU A 332 -19.45 10.03 16.90
N ASP A 333 -20.43 9.35 16.31
CA ASP A 333 -20.38 8.81 14.95
C ASP A 333 -20.91 9.84 13.93
N LEU A 334 -20.14 10.12 12.87
CA LEU A 334 -20.48 11.03 11.78
C LEU A 334 -20.77 10.27 10.48
N ASP A 335 -21.69 10.81 9.69
CA ASP A 335 -22.20 10.20 8.46
C ASP A 335 -22.66 11.25 7.40
N GLU A 336 -23.22 10.77 6.28
CA GLU A 336 -23.75 11.61 5.19
C GLU A 336 -24.90 12.56 5.62
N ASP A 337 -25.58 12.28 6.74
CA ASP A 337 -26.73 13.03 7.27
C ASP A 337 -26.31 14.08 8.34
N THR A 338 -25.07 14.03 8.84
CA THR A 338 -24.51 14.95 9.85
C THR A 338 -24.42 16.39 9.32
N GLU A 339 -24.93 17.40 10.03
CA GLU A 339 -24.98 18.78 9.50
C GLU A 339 -23.56 19.36 9.30
N ALA A 340 -23.32 19.96 8.12
CA ALA A 340 -22.02 20.51 7.74
C ALA A 340 -21.96 22.01 8.04
N ASP A 341 -20.81 22.47 8.56
CA ASP A 341 -20.52 23.89 8.67
C ASP A 341 -20.56 24.54 7.28
N PRO A 342 -21.34 25.63 7.10
CA PRO A 342 -21.58 26.20 5.78
C PRO A 342 -20.38 26.96 5.20
N GLU A 343 -19.45 27.44 6.03
CA GLU A 343 -18.26 28.17 5.61
C GLU A 343 -17.15 27.20 5.20
N PHE A 344 -16.90 26.18 6.02
CA PHE A 344 -15.97 25.10 5.66
C PHE A 344 -16.45 24.36 4.40
N LYS A 345 -17.75 24.15 4.24
CA LYS A 345 -18.28 23.54 3.03
C LYS A 345 -18.02 24.38 1.76
N GLU A 346 -18.19 25.70 1.81
CA GLU A 346 -17.90 26.58 0.66
C GLU A 346 -16.39 26.58 0.33
N ARG A 347 -15.53 26.41 1.34
CA ARG A 347 -14.07 26.27 1.16
C ARG A 347 -13.66 24.92 0.56
N ILE A 348 -14.26 23.81 0.99
CA ILE A 348 -14.04 22.48 0.38
C ILE A 348 -14.40 22.53 -1.12
N GLU A 349 -15.57 23.09 -1.45
CA GLU A 349 -16.00 23.27 -2.85
C GLU A 349 -15.00 24.13 -3.66
N ALA A 350 -14.39 25.17 -3.06
CA ALA A 350 -13.38 26.00 -3.70
C ALA A 350 -12.01 25.32 -3.86
N GLN A 351 -11.58 24.52 -2.89
CA GLN A 351 -10.31 23.78 -2.94
C GLN A 351 -10.34 22.70 -4.03
N TYR A 352 -11.45 21.97 -4.19
CA TYR A 352 -11.61 21.05 -5.33
C TYR A 352 -11.65 21.78 -6.69
N ASP A 353 -12.22 22.99 -6.77
CA ASP A 353 -12.18 23.84 -7.98
C ASP A 353 -10.74 24.31 -8.31
N GLU A 354 -9.84 24.45 -7.32
CA GLU A 354 -8.42 24.79 -7.50
C GLU A 354 -7.57 23.56 -7.86
N LEU A 355 -7.82 22.42 -7.20
CA LEU A 355 -7.21 21.12 -7.52
C LEU A 355 -7.45 20.71 -8.98
N ASP A 356 -8.62 21.03 -9.57
CA ASP A 356 -8.92 20.80 -10.99
C ASP A 356 -7.90 21.48 -11.96
N GLU A 357 -7.25 22.60 -11.55
CA GLU A 357 -6.16 23.21 -12.31
C GLU A 357 -4.82 22.46 -12.14
N GLU A 358 -4.53 21.90 -10.95
CA GLU A 358 -3.31 21.12 -10.64
C GLU A 358 -3.35 19.71 -11.24
N LEU A 359 -4.51 19.04 -11.23
CA LEU A 359 -4.76 17.78 -11.92
C LEU A 359 -4.55 17.87 -13.44
N SER A 360 -4.54 19.09 -13.99
CA SER A 360 -4.23 19.37 -15.39
C SER A 360 -2.73 19.60 -15.65
N GLU A 361 -1.87 19.57 -14.64
CA GLU A 361 -0.40 19.68 -14.79
C GLU A 361 0.20 18.38 -15.32
N VAL A 362 1.16 18.51 -16.25
CA VAL A 362 1.90 17.41 -16.86
C VAL A 362 3.04 17.02 -15.93
N ILE A 363 2.90 15.88 -15.26
CA ILE A 363 3.92 15.27 -14.40
C ILE A 363 5.02 14.61 -15.24
N GLY A 364 4.68 14.02 -16.39
CA GLY A 364 5.68 13.34 -17.22
C GLY A 364 5.20 12.96 -18.61
N GLU A 365 5.95 12.08 -19.25
CA GLU A 365 5.59 11.49 -20.54
C GLU A 365 5.65 9.94 -20.44
N THR A 366 4.90 9.24 -21.27
CA THR A 366 5.10 7.81 -21.56
C THR A 366 5.53 7.62 -23.01
N ALA A 367 6.53 6.78 -23.24
CA ALA A 367 7.02 6.39 -24.56
C ALA A 367 6.06 5.41 -25.28
N VAL A 368 5.21 4.72 -24.51
CA VAL A 368 4.32 3.64 -24.96
C VAL A 368 2.84 3.97 -24.75
N GLU A 369 1.96 3.12 -25.27
CA GLU A 369 0.52 3.24 -25.10
C GLU A 369 0.07 2.44 -23.87
N LEU A 370 -0.53 3.10 -22.88
CA LEU A 370 -0.97 2.48 -21.62
C LEU A 370 -2.49 2.23 -21.66
N ASP A 371 -2.89 0.99 -21.94
CA ASP A 371 -4.30 0.58 -21.95
C ASP A 371 -4.74 0.09 -20.55
N THR A 372 -5.72 0.80 -19.97
CA THR A 372 -6.26 0.56 -18.62
C THR A 372 -7.61 -0.15 -18.64
N SER A 373 -8.04 -0.65 -19.80
CA SER A 373 -9.32 -1.35 -19.94
C SER A 373 -9.31 -2.68 -19.23
N GLY A 374 -10.46 -3.06 -18.65
CA GLY A 374 -10.62 -4.36 -18.00
C GLY A 374 -10.42 -5.55 -18.95
N SER A 375 -10.56 -5.33 -20.26
CA SER A 375 -10.19 -6.30 -21.31
C SER A 375 -8.69 -6.63 -21.35
N ILE A 376 -7.84 -5.73 -20.86
CA ILE A 376 -6.39 -5.91 -20.77
C ILE A 376 -6.00 -6.29 -19.34
N THR A 377 -6.40 -5.50 -18.34
CA THR A 377 -5.92 -5.64 -16.94
C THR A 377 -6.38 -6.91 -16.23
N TYR A 378 -7.43 -7.58 -16.73
CA TYR A 378 -7.87 -8.93 -16.30
C TYR A 378 -7.57 -10.02 -17.35
N GLY A 379 -7.08 -9.67 -18.54
CA GLY A 379 -6.83 -10.65 -19.61
C GLY A 379 -5.43 -11.21 -19.60
N ARG A 380 -4.46 -10.34 -19.33
CA ARG A 380 -3.02 -10.61 -19.53
C ARG A 380 -2.17 -9.62 -18.74
N GLU A 381 -0.87 -9.80 -18.81
CA GLU A 381 0.10 -8.77 -18.45
C GLU A 381 -0.17 -7.45 -19.22
N ALA A 382 -0.14 -6.34 -18.50
CA ALA A 382 -0.47 -5.02 -19.03
C ALA A 382 0.70 -4.05 -18.78
N LEU A 383 1.04 -3.21 -19.75
CA LEU A 383 2.10 -2.19 -19.58
C LEU A 383 1.82 -1.24 -18.41
N ILE A 384 0.54 -0.92 -18.15
CA ILE A 384 0.14 -0.17 -16.94
C ILE A 384 0.28 -1.02 -15.67
N GLY A 385 0.04 -2.34 -15.75
CA GLY A 385 0.25 -3.26 -14.63
C GLY A 385 1.71 -3.33 -14.21
N ASN A 386 2.60 -3.44 -15.20
CA ASN A 386 4.05 -3.44 -14.98
C ASN A 386 4.49 -2.11 -14.38
N LEU A 387 4.17 -0.96 -15.01
CA LEU A 387 4.46 0.38 -14.44
C LEU A 387 4.05 0.54 -12.96
N LEU A 388 2.82 0.12 -12.61
CA LEU A 388 2.30 0.22 -11.25
C LEU A 388 3.00 -0.73 -10.27
N THR A 389 3.33 -1.95 -10.70
CA THR A 389 4.02 -2.93 -9.84
C THR A 389 5.51 -2.66 -9.74
N ASP A 390 6.12 -2.02 -10.73
CA ASP A 390 7.51 -1.55 -10.70
C ASP A 390 7.65 -0.37 -9.72
N THR A 391 6.69 0.57 -9.75
CA THR A 391 6.59 1.61 -8.73
C THR A 391 6.49 1.00 -7.31
N MET A 392 5.65 -0.03 -7.13
CA MET A 392 5.51 -0.73 -5.84
C MET A 392 6.80 -1.41 -5.36
N LEU A 393 7.68 -1.85 -6.27
CA LEU A 393 8.99 -2.43 -5.93
C LEU A 393 10.00 -1.33 -5.57
N ASP A 394 9.99 -0.20 -6.29
CA ASP A 394 10.92 0.91 -6.08
C ASP A 394 10.74 1.58 -4.70
N LEU A 395 9.52 1.54 -4.14
CA LEU A 395 9.20 2.07 -2.80
C LEU A 395 9.98 1.44 -1.64
N HIS A 396 10.52 0.23 -1.77
CA HIS A 396 11.30 -0.40 -0.69
C HIS A 396 12.46 -1.23 -1.25
N PRO A 397 13.72 -0.99 -0.83
CA PRO A 397 14.91 -1.55 -1.48
C PRO A 397 15.06 -3.07 -1.37
N ASP A 398 14.35 -3.70 -0.43
CA ASP A 398 14.31 -5.16 -0.29
C ASP A 398 13.05 -5.80 -0.92
N ALA A 399 12.14 -5.05 -1.55
CA ALA A 399 10.93 -5.61 -2.15
C ALA A 399 11.24 -6.48 -3.39
N GLN A 400 10.71 -7.71 -3.38
CA GLN A 400 11.00 -8.73 -4.41
C GLN A 400 9.78 -9.06 -5.28
N VAL A 401 8.57 -8.93 -4.74
CA VAL A 401 7.33 -9.27 -5.44
C VAL A 401 6.32 -8.15 -5.24
N ALA A 402 5.66 -7.71 -6.30
CA ALA A 402 4.58 -6.72 -6.23
C ALA A 402 3.26 -7.26 -6.78
N PHE A 403 2.14 -6.86 -6.17
CA PHE A 403 0.78 -7.21 -6.62
C PHE A 403 -0.12 -5.99 -6.77
N GLN A 404 -0.73 -5.83 -7.95
CA GLN A 404 -1.81 -4.85 -8.18
C GLN A 404 -3.02 -5.53 -8.81
N ASN A 405 -4.19 -5.43 -8.19
CA ASN A 405 -5.39 -6.06 -8.74
C ASN A 405 -5.90 -5.30 -9.98
N GLY A 406 -6.34 -6.03 -11.02
CA GLY A 406 -6.88 -5.40 -12.25
C GLY A 406 -8.10 -4.51 -12.00
N GLY A 407 -8.77 -4.68 -10.86
CA GLY A 407 -9.91 -3.86 -10.42
C GLY A 407 -9.53 -2.51 -9.81
N GLY A 408 -8.32 -2.39 -9.25
CA GLY A 408 -7.72 -1.16 -8.73
C GLY A 408 -7.30 -0.20 -9.85
N ILE A 409 -7.03 -0.73 -11.05
CA ILE A 409 -6.71 0.03 -12.26
C ILE A 409 -8.00 0.48 -12.96
N ARG A 410 -8.21 1.80 -13.09
CA ARG A 410 -9.50 2.42 -13.47
C ARG A 410 -9.44 3.18 -14.80
N THR A 411 -10.35 4.15 -14.98
CA THR A 411 -10.77 4.84 -16.22
C THR A 411 -11.27 4.01 -17.39
N ASN A 412 -10.69 2.82 -17.65
CA ASN A 412 -10.99 2.00 -18.83
C ASN A 412 -10.81 2.78 -20.14
N THR A 413 -9.66 3.47 -20.25
CA THR A 413 -9.23 4.23 -21.43
C THR A 413 -7.76 3.95 -21.75
N THR A 414 -7.24 4.62 -22.77
CA THR A 414 -5.87 4.47 -23.25
C THR A 414 -5.14 5.81 -23.11
N TYR A 415 -3.91 5.78 -22.57
CA TYR A 415 -3.05 6.94 -22.37
C TYR A 415 -1.78 6.85 -23.23
N GLY A 416 -1.23 8.01 -23.58
CA GLY A 416 0.01 8.09 -24.36
C GLY A 416 -0.07 7.53 -25.79
N PRO A 417 1.08 7.34 -26.46
CA PRO A 417 2.39 7.92 -26.10
C PRO A 417 2.38 9.45 -26.04
N GLY A 418 3.07 10.04 -25.07
CA GLY A 418 3.13 11.50 -24.83
C GLY A 418 2.85 11.86 -23.37
N GLU A 419 2.44 13.12 -23.15
CA GLU A 419 2.17 13.74 -21.85
C GLU A 419 1.18 12.91 -20.99
N LEU A 420 1.50 12.75 -19.71
CA LEU A 420 0.64 12.23 -18.64
C LEU A 420 0.42 13.35 -17.61
N THR A 421 -0.82 13.54 -17.15
CA THR A 421 -1.12 14.51 -16.06
C THR A 421 -1.32 13.83 -14.71
N ALA A 422 -1.25 14.62 -13.64
CA ALA A 422 -1.64 14.20 -12.30
C ALA A 422 -3.07 13.58 -12.26
N GLY A 423 -4.02 14.25 -12.93
CA GLY A 423 -5.39 13.77 -13.09
C GLY A 423 -5.53 12.51 -13.94
N ASP A 424 -4.58 12.22 -14.83
CA ASP A 424 -4.54 10.92 -15.52
C ASP A 424 -4.20 9.82 -14.52
N VAL A 425 -3.15 9.97 -13.70
CA VAL A 425 -2.72 8.97 -12.70
C VAL A 425 -3.80 8.75 -11.64
N LEU A 426 -4.38 9.81 -11.07
CA LEU A 426 -5.47 9.69 -10.08
C LEU A 426 -6.77 9.18 -10.71
N GLY A 427 -6.98 9.41 -12.01
CA GLY A 427 -8.05 8.75 -12.74
C GLY A 427 -7.85 7.23 -12.79
N ILE A 428 -6.61 6.77 -12.99
CA ILE A 428 -6.22 5.36 -13.02
C ILE A 428 -6.28 4.73 -11.63
N LEU A 429 -5.87 5.47 -10.59
CA LEU A 429 -5.85 5.08 -9.18
C LEU A 429 -6.72 6.01 -8.31
N PRO A 430 -8.06 5.98 -8.45
CA PRO A 430 -8.98 6.89 -7.75
C PRO A 430 -9.32 6.41 -6.34
N PHE A 431 -8.54 5.50 -5.78
CA PHE A 431 -8.68 5.02 -4.42
C PHE A 431 -7.46 5.52 -3.66
N GLY A 432 -7.67 6.14 -2.49
CA GLY A 432 -6.62 6.50 -1.55
C GLY A 432 -6.02 5.29 -0.84
N ASN A 433 -5.70 4.24 -1.61
CA ASN A 433 -5.05 3.04 -1.11
C ASN A 433 -3.56 3.34 -0.93
N GLU A 434 -3.01 2.92 0.19
CA GLU A 434 -1.61 3.08 0.55
C GLU A 434 -0.81 1.86 0.07
N ALA A 435 0.43 2.08 -0.36
CA ALA A 435 1.37 1.00 -0.60
C ALA A 435 1.91 0.47 0.74
N VAL A 436 1.99 -0.87 0.87
CA VAL A 436 2.47 -1.55 2.07
C VAL A 436 3.40 -2.69 1.70
N VAL A 437 4.43 -2.92 2.52
CA VAL A 437 5.45 -3.95 2.31
C VAL A 437 5.58 -4.86 3.53
N PHE A 438 5.58 -6.18 3.32
CA PHE A 438 5.54 -7.19 4.37
C PHE A 438 6.29 -8.47 3.97
N GLU A 439 6.61 -9.31 4.96
CA GLU A 439 7.13 -10.67 4.74
C GLU A 439 5.98 -11.65 4.47
N ALA A 440 6.06 -12.42 3.38
CA ALA A 440 5.14 -13.53 3.10
C ALA A 440 5.90 -14.77 2.60
N THR A 441 5.34 -15.96 2.87
CA THR A 441 5.91 -17.22 2.40
C THR A 441 5.58 -17.52 0.94
N GLY A 442 6.39 -18.35 0.28
CA GLY A 442 6.07 -18.89 -1.04
C GLY A 442 4.72 -19.62 -1.09
N GLU A 443 4.32 -20.31 -0.01
CA GLU A 443 3.00 -20.95 0.09
C GLU A 443 1.84 -19.93 0.13
N GLU A 444 2.04 -18.74 0.72
CA GLU A 444 1.04 -17.65 0.74
C GLU A 444 0.98 -16.93 -0.62
N ILE A 445 2.14 -16.67 -1.25
CA ILE A 445 2.23 -16.10 -2.61
C ILE A 445 1.50 -17.00 -3.62
N LEU A 446 1.75 -18.31 -3.58
CA LEU A 446 1.09 -19.28 -4.45
C LEU A 446 -0.43 -19.29 -4.25
N GLN A 447 -0.91 -19.29 -2.99
CA GLN A 447 -2.34 -19.24 -2.70
C GLN A 447 -2.99 -17.96 -3.22
N VAL A 448 -2.32 -16.80 -3.14
CA VAL A 448 -2.86 -15.55 -3.70
C VAL A 448 -2.91 -15.63 -5.24
N LEU A 449 -1.87 -16.18 -5.90
CA LEU A 449 -1.92 -16.39 -7.34
C LEU A 449 -3.08 -17.31 -7.75
N GLU A 450 -3.30 -18.42 -7.03
CA GLU A 450 -4.41 -19.35 -7.27
C GLU A 450 -5.78 -18.69 -7.06
N ASN A 451 -5.96 -17.97 -5.94
CA ASN A 451 -7.21 -17.28 -5.62
C ASN A 451 -7.61 -16.21 -6.65
N ARG A 452 -6.64 -15.64 -7.38
CA ARG A 452 -6.91 -14.58 -8.36
C ARG A 452 -7.09 -15.07 -9.80
N ILE A 453 -7.13 -16.38 -10.07
CA ILE A 453 -7.57 -16.90 -11.38
C ILE A 453 -9.08 -17.13 -11.38
N ASP A 454 -9.81 -16.05 -11.69
CA ASP A 454 -11.27 -15.98 -11.70
C ASP A 454 -11.90 -16.85 -12.80
N THR A 455 -12.73 -17.83 -12.44
CA THR A 455 -13.56 -18.55 -13.41
C THR A 455 -14.69 -17.65 -13.93
N LEU A 456 -14.83 -17.53 -15.24
CA LEU A 456 -15.86 -16.69 -15.86
C LEU A 456 -17.26 -17.30 -15.64
N PRO A 457 -18.33 -16.48 -15.58
CA PRO A 457 -19.69 -16.96 -15.33
C PRO A 457 -20.15 -18.03 -16.34
N ASP A 458 -21.01 -18.97 -15.90
CA ASP A 458 -21.58 -20.15 -16.61
C ASP A 458 -21.91 -20.01 -18.12
N ASN A 459 -22.08 -18.80 -18.63
CA ASN A 459 -22.44 -18.47 -19.99
C ASN A 459 -21.30 -17.82 -20.82
N THR A 460 -20.07 -17.82 -20.32
CA THR A 460 -18.96 -17.00 -20.86
C THR A 460 -17.65 -17.76 -21.05
N PHE A 461 -17.56 -19.01 -20.57
CA PHE A 461 -16.47 -20.00 -20.74
C PHE A 461 -15.03 -19.52 -20.47
N GLY A 462 -14.37 -20.23 -19.55
CA GLY A 462 -12.94 -20.10 -19.28
C GLY A 462 -12.66 -19.36 -17.98
N ALA A 463 -11.39 -19.19 -17.63
CA ALA A 463 -10.94 -18.38 -16.51
C ALA A 463 -10.13 -17.16 -16.99
N GLN A 464 -9.88 -16.20 -16.12
CA GLN A 464 -9.07 -15.01 -16.40
C GLN A 464 -8.21 -14.68 -15.18
N GLN A 465 -7.08 -13.99 -15.37
CA GLN A 465 -6.27 -13.52 -14.25
C GLN A 465 -6.90 -12.24 -13.64
N GLY A 466 -6.64 -11.98 -12.36
CA GLY A 466 -7.22 -10.85 -11.64
C GLY A 466 -6.19 -9.86 -11.07
N GLN A 467 -4.90 -10.10 -11.31
CA GLN A 467 -3.74 -9.48 -10.69
C GLN A 467 -2.59 -9.27 -11.69
N GLN A 468 -2.16 -8.02 -11.78
CA GLN A 468 -0.86 -7.64 -12.34
C GLN A 468 0.22 -7.91 -11.28
N VAL A 469 1.43 -8.24 -11.73
CA VAL A 469 2.55 -8.63 -10.85
C VAL A 469 3.86 -7.96 -11.28
N GLY A 470 4.77 -7.77 -10.33
CA GLY A 470 6.15 -7.33 -10.56
C GLY A 470 7.15 -8.19 -9.78
N GLY A 471 8.38 -8.31 -10.28
CA GLY A 471 9.46 -9.12 -9.68
C GLY A 471 9.22 -10.64 -9.69
N LEU A 472 8.06 -11.06 -10.20
CA LEU A 472 7.58 -12.44 -10.27
C LEU A 472 7.06 -12.74 -11.67
N GLN A 473 7.32 -13.97 -12.13
CA GLN A 473 6.69 -14.56 -13.30
C GLN A 473 5.86 -15.78 -12.87
N TYR A 474 4.65 -15.94 -13.40
CA TYR A 474 3.89 -17.17 -13.20
C TYR A 474 3.17 -17.66 -14.46
N GLU A 475 3.03 -18.98 -14.54
CA GLU A 475 2.14 -19.65 -15.47
C GLU A 475 0.80 -20.01 -14.81
N TRP A 476 -0.27 -20.02 -15.59
CA TRP A 476 -1.56 -20.56 -15.18
C TRP A 476 -2.26 -21.27 -16.32
N SER A 477 -3.09 -22.26 -15.98
CA SER A 477 -3.80 -23.11 -16.93
C SER A 477 -5.24 -23.37 -16.50
N GLY A 478 -6.03 -23.96 -17.40
CA GLY A 478 -7.39 -24.41 -17.10
C GLY A 478 -8.49 -23.38 -17.37
N HIS A 479 -9.73 -23.89 -17.47
CA HIS A 479 -10.90 -23.14 -17.91
C HIS A 479 -12.06 -23.14 -16.92
N GLU A 480 -12.34 -24.28 -16.28
CA GLU A 480 -13.41 -24.44 -15.28
C GLU A 480 -12.85 -24.70 -13.87
N GLU A 481 -11.70 -25.35 -13.81
CA GLU A 481 -10.88 -25.58 -12.61
C GLU A 481 -9.48 -25.07 -12.97
N PRO A 482 -9.17 -23.77 -12.80
CA PRO A 482 -7.86 -23.23 -13.12
C PRO A 482 -6.81 -23.65 -12.08
N GLU A 483 -5.56 -23.79 -12.53
CA GLU A 483 -4.41 -24.18 -11.70
C GLU A 483 -3.21 -23.26 -12.04
N VAL A 484 -2.49 -22.79 -11.02
CA VAL A 484 -1.21 -22.09 -11.18
C VAL A 484 -0.10 -23.13 -11.38
N GLY A 485 0.77 -22.88 -12.35
CA GLY A 485 1.84 -23.77 -12.78
C GLY A 485 3.20 -23.36 -12.20
N ASP A 486 4.19 -23.24 -13.08
CA ASP A 486 5.53 -22.79 -12.70
C ASP A 486 5.48 -21.31 -12.25
N VAL A 487 6.11 -21.01 -11.10
CA VAL A 487 6.25 -19.65 -10.55
C VAL A 487 7.71 -19.37 -10.26
N TYR A 488 8.20 -18.19 -10.64
CA TYR A 488 9.58 -17.76 -10.49
C TYR A 488 9.65 -16.37 -9.85
N VAL A 489 10.61 -16.16 -8.97
CA VAL A 489 10.94 -14.86 -8.35
C VAL A 489 12.44 -14.63 -8.57
N GLU A 490 12.82 -13.47 -9.10
CA GLU A 490 14.22 -13.14 -9.44
C GLU A 490 14.92 -14.23 -10.29
N GLY A 491 14.18 -14.92 -11.17
CA GLY A 491 14.68 -15.98 -12.05
C GLY A 491 14.77 -17.38 -11.43
N GLU A 492 14.58 -17.52 -10.12
CA GLU A 492 14.62 -18.81 -9.40
C GLU A 492 13.21 -19.33 -9.11
N PRO A 493 12.97 -20.66 -9.05
CA PRO A 493 11.65 -21.22 -8.72
C PRO A 493 11.17 -20.82 -7.33
N LEU A 494 9.89 -20.51 -7.18
CA LEU A 494 9.26 -20.20 -5.90
C LEU A 494 9.34 -21.40 -4.94
N GLU A 495 10.04 -21.24 -3.81
CA GLU A 495 10.16 -22.27 -2.77
C GLU A 495 9.09 -22.04 -1.67
N PRO A 496 8.14 -22.97 -1.44
CA PRO A 496 6.99 -22.70 -0.57
C PRO A 496 7.31 -22.37 0.90
N ASP A 497 8.40 -22.93 1.43
CA ASP A 497 8.87 -22.73 2.80
C ASP A 497 9.79 -21.47 2.95
N GLU A 498 10.09 -20.74 1.88
CA GLU A 498 10.94 -19.54 1.88
C GLU A 498 10.10 -18.25 2.04
N THR A 499 10.70 -17.24 2.66
CA THR A 499 10.09 -15.91 2.90
C THR A 499 10.57 -14.93 1.86
N TYR A 500 9.65 -14.17 1.29
CA TYR A 500 9.87 -13.11 0.32
C TYR A 500 9.30 -11.80 0.83
N VAL A 501 9.89 -10.68 0.41
CA VAL A 501 9.35 -9.35 0.70
C VAL A 501 8.36 -8.95 -0.38
N VAL A 502 7.11 -8.73 0.01
CA VAL A 502 5.98 -8.46 -0.89
C VAL A 502 5.47 -7.04 -0.71
N SER A 503 5.29 -6.33 -1.82
CA SER A 503 4.66 -5.01 -1.92
C SER A 503 3.26 -5.12 -2.53
N THR A 504 2.26 -4.46 -1.94
CA THR A 504 0.92 -4.36 -2.53
C THR A 504 0.20 -3.15 -1.94
N THR A 505 -1.13 -3.04 -2.09
CA THR A 505 -1.89 -2.01 -1.36
C THR A 505 -2.49 -2.54 -0.06
N ASP A 506 -2.67 -1.64 0.91
CA ASP A 506 -3.39 -1.84 2.18
C ASP A 506 -4.72 -2.60 1.99
N TYR A 507 -5.53 -2.19 1.02
CA TYR A 507 -6.82 -2.80 0.68
C TYR A 507 -6.69 -4.27 0.30
N LEU A 508 -5.64 -4.62 -0.44
CA LEU A 508 -5.39 -6.00 -0.85
C LEU A 508 -4.92 -6.82 0.34
N LYS A 509 -3.89 -6.36 1.08
CA LYS A 509 -3.39 -7.06 2.28
C LYS A 509 -4.48 -7.28 3.34
N ASN A 510 -5.26 -6.24 3.65
CA ASN A 510 -6.06 -6.17 4.86
C ASN A 510 -7.57 -6.41 4.64
N THR A 511 -8.10 -6.25 3.41
CA THR A 511 -9.56 -6.29 3.16
C THR A 511 -10.02 -7.28 2.09
N ALA A 512 -9.21 -7.57 1.07
CA ALA A 512 -9.64 -8.41 -0.05
C ALA A 512 -9.64 -9.91 0.32
N GLU A 513 -10.81 -10.57 0.20
CA GLU A 513 -11.00 -11.99 0.59
C GLU A 513 -10.02 -12.93 -0.14
N ASP A 514 -9.71 -12.63 -1.41
CA ASP A 514 -8.80 -13.43 -2.24
C ASP A 514 -7.32 -13.30 -1.82
N TYR A 515 -6.99 -12.26 -1.03
CA TYR A 515 -5.66 -11.97 -0.49
C TYR A 515 -5.55 -12.29 1.01
N ALA A 516 -6.54 -12.98 1.58
CA ALA A 516 -6.52 -13.43 2.97
C ALA A 516 -5.22 -14.14 3.44
N PRO A 517 -4.43 -14.85 2.60
CA PRO A 517 -3.12 -15.34 3.01
C PRO A 517 -2.13 -14.25 3.51
N PHE A 518 -2.30 -12.99 3.13
CA PHE A 518 -1.44 -11.87 3.54
C PHE A 518 -1.96 -11.09 4.76
N SER A 519 -3.15 -11.41 5.29
CA SER A 519 -3.77 -10.58 6.33
C SER A 519 -2.97 -10.55 7.64
N ASP A 520 -2.44 -11.71 8.06
CA ASP A 520 -1.63 -11.88 9.28
C ASP A 520 -0.12 -11.64 9.05
N ALA A 521 0.30 -11.25 7.84
CA ALA A 521 1.70 -11.04 7.48
C ALA A 521 2.37 -9.87 8.24
N GLU A 522 3.65 -10.05 8.60
CA GLU A 522 4.45 -9.07 9.35
C GLU A 522 4.83 -7.90 8.43
N LEU A 523 4.29 -6.71 8.74
CA LEU A 523 4.64 -5.46 8.06
C LEU A 523 6.10 -5.11 8.31
N LEU A 524 6.84 -4.88 7.23
CA LEU A 524 8.17 -4.28 7.25
C LEU A 524 8.08 -2.76 7.08
N TRP A 525 7.11 -2.31 6.30
CA TRP A 525 6.88 -0.90 5.99
C TRP A 525 5.41 -0.63 5.67
N GLU A 526 4.86 0.37 6.34
CA GLU A 526 3.55 0.97 6.13
C GLU A 526 3.79 2.48 6.23
N GLY A 527 4.50 3.05 5.26
CA GLY A 527 4.84 4.48 5.24
C GLY A 527 3.70 5.38 4.75
N GLY A 528 2.46 4.86 4.81
CA GLY A 528 1.21 5.45 4.32
C GLY A 528 1.26 6.19 2.98
N ILE A 529 2.18 5.84 2.08
CA ILE A 529 2.28 6.51 0.79
C ILE A 529 1.13 6.04 -0.10
N VAL A 530 0.21 6.94 -0.40
CA VAL A 530 -0.89 6.70 -1.34
C VAL A 530 -0.30 6.36 -2.71
N LEU A 531 -0.74 5.23 -3.30
CA LEU A 531 -0.16 4.70 -4.53
C LEU A 531 -0.26 5.68 -5.72
N GLY A 532 -1.29 6.52 -5.76
CA GLY A 532 -1.47 7.57 -6.78
C GLY A 532 -0.26 8.53 -6.85
N PRO A 533 0.00 9.31 -5.78
CA PRO A 533 1.23 10.09 -5.60
C PRO A 533 2.53 9.35 -5.89
N ALA A 534 2.74 8.14 -5.35
CA ALA A 534 3.95 7.34 -5.61
C ALA A 534 4.20 7.11 -7.12
N VAL A 535 3.12 6.83 -7.87
CA VAL A 535 3.18 6.65 -9.34
C VAL A 535 3.45 7.97 -10.07
N MET A 536 3.07 9.12 -9.51
CA MET A 536 3.44 10.42 -10.09
C MET A 536 4.93 10.68 -9.95
N GLU A 537 5.49 10.50 -8.75
CA GLU A 537 6.91 10.67 -8.48
C GLU A 537 7.76 9.73 -9.34
N TYR A 538 7.36 8.46 -9.44
CA TYR A 538 8.01 7.49 -10.31
C TYR A 538 7.96 7.92 -11.79
N VAL A 539 6.83 8.42 -12.27
CA VAL A 539 6.68 8.96 -13.64
C VAL A 539 7.52 10.23 -13.85
N GLU A 540 7.66 11.09 -12.84
CA GLU A 540 8.50 12.30 -12.89
C GLU A 540 9.99 11.96 -12.98
N GLU A 541 10.49 11.06 -12.14
CA GLU A 541 11.90 10.64 -12.16
C GLU A 541 12.25 9.87 -13.44
N HIS A 542 11.36 8.98 -13.90
CA HIS A 542 11.61 8.08 -15.02
C HIS A 542 11.14 8.63 -16.38
N SER A 543 10.74 9.90 -16.46
CA SER A 543 10.16 10.52 -17.66
C SER A 543 11.12 10.54 -18.88
N PRO A 544 10.76 9.96 -20.05
CA PRO A 544 9.51 9.27 -20.33
C PRO A 544 9.51 7.81 -19.87
N VAL A 545 8.47 7.37 -19.17
CA VAL A 545 8.33 5.96 -18.77
C VAL A 545 8.15 5.06 -19.99
N GLU A 546 8.84 3.93 -20.02
CA GLU A 546 8.85 2.97 -21.14
C GLU A 546 8.71 1.53 -20.58
N PRO A 547 7.61 1.19 -19.87
CA PRO A 547 7.36 -0.17 -19.42
C PRO A 547 7.24 -1.12 -20.63
N GLU A 548 7.76 -2.33 -20.48
CA GLU A 548 7.73 -3.39 -21.51
C GLU A 548 6.83 -4.56 -21.09
N LEU A 549 6.51 -5.46 -22.02
CA LEU A 549 5.90 -6.75 -21.68
C LEU A 549 7.02 -7.77 -21.55
N GLU A 550 7.21 -8.28 -20.33
CA GLU A 550 8.34 -9.11 -19.92
C GLU A 550 7.94 -10.58 -19.76
N ASN A 551 6.68 -10.90 -20.06
CA ASN A 551 6.05 -12.21 -19.93
C ASN A 551 5.83 -12.63 -18.47
N ARG A 552 5.57 -11.66 -17.57
CA ARG A 552 5.27 -11.87 -16.15
C ARG A 552 4.04 -12.76 -15.91
N ILE A 553 3.07 -12.76 -16.85
CA ILE A 553 1.82 -13.53 -16.72
C ILE A 553 1.57 -14.39 -17.95
N LEU A 554 1.72 -15.71 -17.78
CA LEU A 554 1.70 -16.68 -18.89
C LEU A 554 0.52 -17.64 -18.81
N ARG A 555 -0.36 -17.59 -19.82
CA ARG A 555 -1.47 -18.54 -19.98
C ARG A 555 -1.00 -19.80 -20.72
N VAL A 556 -1.42 -20.97 -20.25
CA VAL A 556 -1.22 -22.28 -20.90
C VAL A 556 -2.56 -23.00 -21.05
N ASP A 557 -3.06 -23.14 -22.27
CA ASP A 557 -4.23 -23.97 -22.56
C ASP A 557 -3.85 -25.42 -22.90
N GLU A 558 -2.69 -25.63 -23.54
CA GLU A 558 -2.19 -26.95 -23.98
C GLU A 558 -0.66 -27.04 -23.86
N ASP A 559 -0.13 -27.97 -23.05
CA ASP A 559 1.31 -28.26 -22.98
C ASP A 559 1.69 -29.42 -23.92
N VAL A 560 2.46 -29.13 -24.98
CA VAL A 560 2.97 -30.14 -25.92
C VAL A 560 4.30 -30.78 -25.47
N GLY A 561 4.84 -30.34 -24.33
CA GLY A 561 6.02 -30.87 -23.67
C GLY A 561 7.32 -30.71 -24.46
N SER A 562 8.26 -31.62 -24.22
CA SER A 562 9.59 -31.55 -24.83
C SER A 562 9.62 -32.02 -26.29
N TYR A 563 10.44 -31.36 -27.11
CA TYR A 563 10.62 -31.72 -28.51
C TYR A 563 11.14 -33.16 -28.71
N ARG A 564 10.69 -33.80 -29.78
CA ARG A 564 10.90 -35.22 -30.12
C ARG A 564 11.99 -35.45 -31.16
N ALA A 565 12.24 -34.45 -32.01
CA ALA A 565 13.23 -34.51 -33.07
C ALA A 565 13.74 -33.10 -33.42
N VAL A 566 14.94 -33.06 -34.00
CA VAL A 566 15.57 -31.83 -34.51
C VAL A 566 15.86 -32.01 -35.99
N ARG A 567 15.51 -31.02 -36.81
CA ARG A 567 15.85 -30.91 -38.23
C ARG A 567 16.61 -29.60 -38.45
N ARG A 568 17.70 -29.62 -39.23
CA ARG A 568 18.44 -28.40 -39.61
C ARG A 568 18.45 -28.23 -41.11
N GLU A 569 17.93 -27.12 -41.60
CA GLU A 569 17.87 -26.80 -43.03
C GLU A 569 17.82 -25.30 -43.28
N ASP A 570 18.44 -24.86 -44.39
CA ASP A 570 18.46 -23.48 -44.88
C ASP A 570 18.79 -22.37 -43.84
N GLY A 571 19.53 -22.72 -42.78
CA GLY A 571 19.95 -21.81 -41.70
C GLY A 571 19.09 -21.91 -40.44
N ARG A 572 18.02 -22.70 -40.46
CA ARG A 572 17.08 -22.87 -39.34
C ARG A 572 17.30 -24.17 -38.58
N THR A 573 17.02 -24.14 -37.28
CA THR A 573 16.90 -25.31 -36.41
C THR A 573 15.43 -25.48 -36.07
N LEU A 574 14.84 -26.58 -36.56
CA LEU A 574 13.44 -26.91 -36.44
C LEU A 574 13.26 -28.03 -35.40
N LEU A 575 12.41 -27.79 -34.42
CA LEU A 575 12.10 -28.65 -33.29
C LEU A 575 10.69 -29.21 -33.47
N CYS A 576 10.56 -30.52 -33.34
CA CYS A 576 9.32 -31.24 -33.61
C CYS A 576 8.57 -31.60 -32.31
N PHE A 577 7.32 -31.17 -32.21
CA PHE A 577 6.42 -31.43 -31.09
C PHE A 577 5.17 -32.20 -31.58
N ASP A 578 4.31 -32.62 -30.65
CA ASP A 578 2.94 -32.96 -31.02
C ASP A 578 2.18 -31.68 -31.47
N VAL A 579 1.12 -31.87 -32.24
CA VAL A 579 0.08 -30.84 -32.38
C VAL A 579 -0.81 -30.96 -31.14
N PRO A 580 -1.19 -29.85 -30.45
CA PRO A 580 -2.14 -29.87 -29.35
C PRO A 580 -3.42 -30.63 -29.72
N GLU A 581 -4.01 -31.39 -28.80
CA GLU A 581 -5.21 -32.18 -29.12
C GLU A 581 -6.44 -31.28 -29.35
N GLY A 582 -6.46 -30.09 -28.75
CA GLY A 582 -7.46 -29.04 -28.91
C GLY A 582 -7.19 -28.02 -30.01
N ALA A 583 -6.14 -28.17 -30.84
CA ALA A 583 -5.85 -27.22 -31.93
C ALA A 583 -6.48 -27.63 -33.28
N ALA A 584 -7.28 -26.73 -33.86
CA ALA A 584 -7.80 -26.82 -35.22
C ALA A 584 -6.80 -26.28 -36.27
N GLU A 585 -6.18 -25.14 -35.98
CA GLU A 585 -5.08 -24.53 -36.76
C GLU A 585 -4.04 -23.94 -35.79
N ILE A 586 -2.78 -23.85 -36.21
CA ILE A 586 -1.69 -23.27 -35.41
C ILE A 586 -1.43 -21.85 -35.91
N GLY A 587 -1.20 -20.91 -35.00
CA GLY A 587 -0.92 -19.51 -35.32
C GLY A 587 0.32 -19.31 -36.18
N ASP A 588 0.39 -18.17 -36.86
CA ASP A 588 1.59 -17.73 -37.56
C ASP A 588 2.74 -17.53 -36.56
N ALA A 589 3.99 -17.65 -37.03
CA ALA A 589 5.18 -17.53 -36.18
C ALA A 589 5.30 -16.19 -35.42
N GLU A 590 4.64 -15.14 -35.90
CA GLU A 590 4.56 -13.82 -35.23
C GLU A 590 3.73 -13.85 -33.94
N THR A 591 3.01 -14.96 -33.66
CA THR A 591 2.27 -15.20 -32.41
C THR A 591 3.05 -16.08 -31.41
N PHE A 592 4.25 -16.51 -31.77
CA PHE A 592 5.12 -17.35 -30.94
C PHE A 592 6.27 -16.53 -30.37
N PHE A 593 6.60 -16.77 -29.11
CA PHE A 593 7.73 -16.13 -28.43
C PHE A 593 8.48 -17.10 -27.51
N GLY A 594 9.73 -16.78 -27.21
CA GLY A 594 10.54 -17.48 -26.21
C GLY A 594 10.45 -16.82 -24.84
N ALA A 595 10.55 -17.60 -23.76
CA ALA A 595 10.69 -17.07 -22.40
C ALA A 595 11.61 -17.96 -21.55
N THR A 596 12.29 -17.36 -20.58
CA THR A 596 13.06 -18.07 -19.53
C THR A 596 12.42 -17.82 -18.16
N ALA A 597 12.95 -18.49 -17.11
CA ALA A 597 12.56 -18.23 -15.72
C ALA A 597 12.90 -16.79 -15.27
N ASP A 598 14.02 -16.27 -15.79
CA ASP A 598 14.42 -14.87 -15.65
C ASP A 598 13.73 -14.04 -16.72
N VAL A 599 13.03 -12.97 -16.29
CA VAL A 599 12.32 -12.03 -17.17
C VAL A 599 13.29 -11.07 -17.89
N ASP A 600 14.47 -10.85 -17.33
CA ASP A 600 15.53 -10.02 -17.93
C ASP A 600 16.36 -10.77 -19.00
N GLU A 601 16.19 -12.09 -19.15
CA GLU A 601 16.97 -12.88 -20.12
C GLU A 601 16.34 -12.91 -21.52
N ASP A 602 16.99 -12.23 -22.48
CA ASP A 602 16.72 -12.24 -23.93
C ASP A 602 16.57 -13.68 -24.51
N ALA A 603 15.35 -14.22 -24.52
CA ALA A 603 15.02 -15.48 -25.17
C ALA A 603 14.83 -15.31 -26.69
N PRO A 604 15.28 -16.25 -27.54
CA PRO A 604 15.11 -16.15 -28.99
C PRO A 604 13.71 -16.58 -29.43
N ASP A 605 13.04 -15.78 -30.27
CA ASP A 605 11.72 -16.11 -30.83
C ASP A 605 11.76 -17.10 -32.01
N PRO A 606 10.71 -17.90 -32.21
CA PRO A 606 10.52 -18.68 -33.43
C PRO A 606 10.36 -17.84 -34.71
N VAL A 607 11.05 -18.25 -35.77
CA VAL A 607 10.95 -17.67 -37.14
C VAL A 607 10.05 -18.48 -38.09
N SER A 608 9.42 -19.54 -37.58
CA SER A 608 8.42 -20.38 -38.27
C SER A 608 7.72 -21.32 -37.28
N ALA A 609 6.39 -21.45 -37.38
CA ALA A 609 5.62 -22.55 -36.80
C ALA A 609 4.76 -23.16 -37.92
N GLU A 610 4.84 -24.48 -38.14
CA GLU A 610 4.04 -25.15 -39.18
C GLU A 610 3.72 -26.62 -38.85
N ILE A 611 2.56 -27.11 -39.30
CA ILE A 611 2.21 -28.53 -39.22
C ILE A 611 2.71 -29.27 -40.48
N GLU A 612 3.67 -30.17 -40.31
CA GLU A 612 4.16 -31.06 -41.37
C GLU A 612 3.98 -32.55 -40.96
N ASP A 613 3.37 -33.34 -41.86
CA ASP A 613 3.08 -34.78 -41.65
C ASP A 613 2.28 -35.11 -40.35
N GLY A 614 1.57 -34.13 -39.79
CA GLY A 614 0.76 -34.26 -38.56
C GLY A 614 1.56 -34.05 -37.27
N LEU A 615 2.66 -33.30 -37.35
CA LEU A 615 3.50 -32.89 -36.22
C LEU A 615 3.73 -31.39 -36.31
N LEU A 616 3.81 -30.71 -35.17
CA LEU A 616 4.16 -29.29 -35.08
C LEU A 616 5.69 -29.13 -35.22
N TRP A 617 6.13 -28.24 -36.09
CA TRP A 617 7.53 -27.85 -36.25
C TRP A 617 7.70 -26.37 -35.91
N ILE A 618 8.33 -26.09 -34.77
CA ILE A 618 8.73 -24.74 -34.35
C ILE A 618 10.19 -24.54 -34.77
N GLY A 619 10.49 -23.43 -35.43
CA GLY A 619 11.78 -23.21 -36.07
C GLY A 619 12.42 -21.89 -35.68
N TYR A 620 13.71 -21.94 -35.36
CA TYR A 620 14.53 -20.80 -34.97
C TYR A 620 15.59 -20.49 -36.03
N ASP A 621 16.13 -19.28 -36.08
CA ASP A 621 17.44 -19.09 -36.70
C ASP A 621 18.49 -19.88 -35.90
N THR A 622 19.35 -20.61 -36.60
CA THR A 622 20.34 -21.47 -35.93
C THR A 622 21.42 -20.65 -35.22
N GLY A 623 21.77 -19.47 -35.74
CA GLY A 623 22.75 -18.59 -35.13
C GLY A 623 22.26 -18.04 -33.80
N ASP A 624 21.03 -17.52 -33.77
CA ASP A 624 20.44 -16.89 -32.60
C ASP A 624 20.16 -17.91 -31.50
N LEU A 625 19.56 -19.07 -31.83
CA LEU A 625 19.37 -20.17 -30.88
C LEU A 625 20.70 -20.76 -30.37
N GLN A 626 21.72 -20.94 -31.23
CA GLN A 626 23.04 -21.41 -30.76
C GLN A 626 23.77 -20.36 -29.91
N GLN A 627 23.52 -19.07 -30.14
CA GLN A 627 24.07 -17.99 -29.31
C GLN A 627 23.46 -18.03 -27.92
N PHE A 628 22.12 -18.01 -27.82
CA PHE A 628 21.38 -18.12 -26.57
C PHE A 628 21.81 -19.36 -25.78
N LEU A 629 21.75 -20.56 -26.37
CA LEU A 629 22.16 -21.82 -25.72
C LEU A 629 23.65 -21.92 -25.33
N ALA A 630 24.47 -20.95 -25.75
CA ALA A 630 25.88 -20.85 -25.38
C ALA A 630 26.18 -19.78 -24.31
N THR A 631 25.22 -18.90 -24.02
CA THR A 631 25.34 -17.82 -23.03
C THR A 631 24.37 -17.92 -21.86
N THR A 632 23.21 -18.54 -22.06
CA THR A 632 22.19 -18.73 -21.01
C THR A 632 22.66 -19.65 -19.90
N ASP A 633 22.28 -19.30 -18.67
CA ASP A 633 22.38 -20.16 -17.49
C ASP A 633 21.03 -20.84 -17.16
N ALA A 634 19.92 -20.51 -17.86
CA ALA A 634 18.62 -21.14 -17.70
C ALA A 634 18.64 -22.64 -18.07
N GLU A 635 17.91 -23.47 -17.31
CA GLU A 635 17.81 -24.91 -17.58
C GLU A 635 16.93 -25.21 -18.82
N GLU A 636 15.88 -24.41 -19.03
CA GLU A 636 14.89 -24.60 -20.09
C GLU A 636 14.53 -23.29 -20.79
N LEU A 637 14.45 -23.33 -22.12
CA LEU A 637 13.76 -22.32 -22.92
C LEU A 637 12.30 -22.78 -23.10
N ARG A 638 11.37 -22.01 -22.55
CA ARG A 638 9.93 -22.20 -22.77
C ARG A 638 9.51 -21.43 -24.01
N VAL A 639 8.53 -21.96 -24.71
CA VAL A 639 8.01 -21.39 -25.95
C VAL A 639 6.50 -21.34 -25.86
N PHE A 640 5.94 -20.16 -26.04
CA PHE A 640 4.51 -19.94 -26.05
C PHE A 640 4.07 -19.57 -27.46
N GLY A 641 2.86 -19.95 -27.86
CA GLY A 641 2.35 -19.66 -29.20
C GLY A 641 0.84 -19.82 -29.32
N GLU A 642 0.21 -19.09 -30.23
CA GLU A 642 -1.24 -19.14 -30.41
C GLU A 642 -1.70 -20.31 -31.27
N PHE A 643 -2.94 -20.76 -31.03
CA PHE A 643 -3.65 -21.69 -31.90
C PHE A 643 -5.15 -21.36 -31.98
N GLU A 644 -5.78 -21.72 -33.10
CA GLU A 644 -7.24 -21.71 -33.23
C GLU A 644 -7.81 -22.98 -32.56
N PRO A 645 -8.69 -22.86 -31.56
CA PRO A 645 -9.23 -24.01 -30.83
C PRO A 645 -10.24 -24.84 -31.65
N ASP A 646 -10.26 -26.16 -31.44
CA ASP A 646 -11.27 -27.08 -31.96
C ASP A 646 -12.53 -27.04 -31.04
N GLU A 647 -13.60 -26.41 -31.52
CA GLU A 647 -14.89 -26.32 -30.83
C GLU A 647 -15.48 -27.70 -30.46
N GLU A 648 -15.25 -28.76 -31.25
CA GLU A 648 -15.72 -30.12 -30.94
C GLU A 648 -14.85 -30.80 -29.86
N HIS A 649 -13.56 -30.44 -29.75
CA HIS A 649 -12.69 -30.91 -28.67
C HIS A 649 -13.14 -30.33 -27.33
N TYR A 650 -13.20 -29.00 -27.25
CA TYR A 650 -13.54 -28.26 -26.03
C TYR A 650 -15.03 -28.41 -25.67
N GLY A 651 -15.91 -28.50 -26.67
CA GLY A 651 -17.29 -28.98 -26.50
C GLY A 651 -18.25 -28.04 -25.76
N TYR A 652 -17.87 -26.78 -25.52
CA TYR A 652 -18.71 -25.80 -24.83
C TYR A 652 -19.91 -25.37 -25.67
N THR A 653 -21.07 -25.27 -25.03
CA THR A 653 -22.34 -24.93 -25.71
C THR A 653 -23.06 -23.77 -25.05
N ASP A 654 -23.80 -23.01 -25.86
CA ASP A 654 -24.70 -21.96 -25.40
C ASP A 654 -25.94 -22.49 -24.66
N THR A 655 -26.84 -21.59 -24.26
CA THR A 655 -28.08 -21.96 -23.54
C THR A 655 -29.10 -22.76 -24.37
N ASP A 656 -28.99 -22.76 -25.70
CA ASP A 656 -29.83 -23.54 -26.61
C ASP A 656 -29.18 -24.89 -26.99
N GLY A 657 -27.88 -25.07 -26.70
CA GLY A 657 -27.10 -26.29 -26.88
C GLY A 657 -26.31 -26.35 -28.20
N ASP A 658 -26.12 -25.21 -28.87
CA ASP A 658 -25.23 -25.06 -30.02
C ASP A 658 -23.80 -24.75 -29.53
N LEU A 659 -22.76 -25.18 -30.25
CA LEU A 659 -21.35 -24.95 -29.84
C LEU A 659 -21.03 -23.44 -29.83
N LEU A 660 -20.19 -23.04 -28.87
CA LEU A 660 -19.67 -21.67 -28.77
C LEU A 660 -18.48 -21.48 -29.71
N GLU A 661 -18.46 -20.36 -30.42
CA GLU A 661 -17.29 -19.87 -31.16
C GLU A 661 -16.25 -19.43 -30.12
N LEU A 662 -15.07 -20.06 -30.14
CA LEU A 662 -14.01 -19.85 -29.15
C LEU A 662 -12.89 -18.95 -29.74
N PRO A 663 -12.25 -18.05 -28.96
CA PRO A 663 -12.50 -17.78 -27.53
C PRO A 663 -13.77 -16.96 -27.28
N VAL A 664 -14.47 -17.27 -26.20
CA VAL A 664 -15.72 -16.58 -25.79
C VAL A 664 -15.42 -15.33 -24.97
N ALA A 665 -14.30 -15.33 -24.26
CA ALA A 665 -13.86 -14.25 -23.41
C ALA A 665 -13.09 -13.21 -24.23
N ALA A 666 -13.59 -11.97 -24.28
CA ALA A 666 -12.95 -10.86 -25.02
C ALA A 666 -11.59 -10.40 -24.43
N VAL A 667 -11.22 -10.96 -23.29
CA VAL A 667 -9.91 -10.83 -22.61
C VAL A 667 -8.84 -11.77 -23.18
N TYR A 668 -9.20 -12.74 -24.02
CA TYR A 668 -8.24 -13.68 -24.62
C TYR A 668 -7.78 -13.15 -25.98
N ASP A 669 -6.46 -12.98 -26.16
CA ASP A 669 -5.88 -12.75 -27.49
C ASP A 669 -5.97 -14.00 -28.38
N GLY A 670 -5.87 -15.18 -27.75
CA GLY A 670 -5.95 -16.49 -28.39
C GLY A 670 -5.72 -17.60 -27.37
N PHE A 671 -5.95 -18.85 -27.78
CA PHE A 671 -5.53 -20.01 -26.99
C PHE A 671 -4.01 -20.19 -27.13
N LYS A 672 -3.32 -20.51 -26.03
CA LYS A 672 -1.87 -20.57 -25.95
C LYS A 672 -1.40 -22.01 -25.72
N LEU A 673 -0.46 -22.48 -26.54
CA LEU A 673 0.30 -23.69 -26.25
C LEU A 673 1.62 -23.35 -25.54
N LYS A 674 2.07 -24.23 -24.64
CA LYS A 674 3.43 -24.25 -24.08
C LYS A 674 4.23 -25.39 -24.70
N ALA A 675 5.50 -25.15 -24.99
CA ALA A 675 6.46 -26.16 -25.42
C ALA A 675 7.81 -25.94 -24.72
N THR A 676 8.49 -27.03 -24.36
CA THR A 676 9.71 -26.97 -23.53
C THR A 676 10.96 -27.42 -24.29
N ILE A 677 12.04 -26.65 -24.17
CA ILE A 677 13.34 -26.92 -24.80
C ILE A 677 14.43 -26.99 -23.72
N ASP A 678 14.86 -28.22 -23.38
CA ASP A 678 16.06 -28.49 -22.56
C ASP A 678 17.28 -27.75 -23.16
N ALA A 679 17.73 -26.69 -22.48
CA ALA A 679 18.80 -25.84 -22.96
C ALA A 679 20.16 -26.55 -22.88
N ALA A 680 20.32 -27.52 -21.99
CA ALA A 680 21.51 -28.36 -21.86
C ALA A 680 21.60 -29.46 -22.93
N SER A 681 20.54 -29.68 -23.72
CA SER A 681 20.43 -30.83 -24.63
C SER A 681 21.57 -30.91 -25.67
N PRO A 682 22.31 -32.03 -25.70
CA PRO A 682 23.39 -32.24 -26.67
C PRO A 682 22.94 -32.15 -28.12
N SER A 683 21.68 -32.49 -28.42
CA SER A 683 21.15 -32.48 -29.80
C SER A 683 21.05 -31.07 -30.39
N LEU A 684 20.93 -30.03 -29.55
CA LEU A 684 20.90 -28.63 -29.96
C LEU A 684 22.32 -28.04 -30.06
N ARG A 685 23.23 -28.48 -29.18
CA ARG A 685 24.61 -27.99 -29.07
C ARG A 685 25.64 -28.66 -30.01
N GLU A 686 25.27 -29.69 -30.78
CA GLU A 686 26.15 -30.32 -31.81
C GLU A 686 25.93 -29.75 -33.24
N ASP A 687 27.02 -29.29 -33.89
CA ASP A 687 27.10 -28.82 -35.30
C ASP A 687 26.83 -29.92 -36.37
#